data_AF-A0A7Y2G7U9-F1
#
_entry.id   AF-A0A7Y2G7U9-F1
#
_cell.length_a   1.000
_cell.length_b   1.000
_cell.length_c   1.000
_cell.angle_alpha   90.00
_cell.angle_beta   90.00
_cell.angle_gamma   90.00
#
_symmetry.space_group_name_H-M   'P 1'
#
loop_
_entity.id
_entity.type
_entity.pdbx_description
1 polymer ?
#
loop_
_entity_poly.entity_id
_entity_poly.type
_entity_poly.pdbx_seq_one_letter_code
_entity_poly.pdbx_strand_id
1 'polypeptide(L)'
;DMEGVEDSRELSITRGVWSPASEPVGPASDGLDRSNQPALPFNWYNPENIVRRQEVFTELSDQREGQDFIQVLEFAVRDSQDVNTSDPDSTGWMGVMRNLSTTGEDFSEKKFLEIWVNDFGVAQGKLIFDMGEISEDFYTRPPADSVSFKGRGFLDTEDVDPYDGDLTVSREDFGLDNVQGNDDLNVPGDDGNDDFEFRRSTKDFSKINNYEGNSLLDTEDLDGDNFLDEDNAYFSYVFDLADTTVGTGALVLKNYDPVERPDNHWRLYRLPLDDGVAVGGVPRLRSVKYARLWADGLADSSGVKVQVASVKIVGAAWLEEKISTNDTVEPIPDSEPGGAFRVNVVNNKEDNFYFPPFDPGEDINNEQRREQSLVMDYVDIPSDELGGGADSVDTGRQGSAYKQVLDTGQGRSQDFTQYESLSFFFRDGRAAEGGGLREGFSEPSSGTMFFRFGPDTTNFYEFSTARLTAGEDAAWREVFIEMQPLTELKLDPPEKLVTVEGRQVEYRSTVVDGDTLAVYGAPTLARVRRMTLGVRGDDPSRSTISGEIWVNEIRLRSVMKDTGYASRLTGNARFADLLTASGGMRKLDSEFRRIEGDRHGTNEYSWNVRGDLKLNKFFDGLGVSLPVTGDYSYSETTPRLAPNSDIELIDEADKIEARSTTRRQGVSSRFAKTRPSRNPFLRYTVDNLSVNGSRNTSSSRTPFLVSEDETITGAANYNLSPGQNRTFRVAGFNVSYFPTLQLGLNGRQSFRESADIREDSSGTRFQEVRDPVRTRSLEGSMGVQWDPIRSNTFDTQFSFNKRQDLDLKKDLGLLESVKEGSRELRRDHKSRVSWRPGVVRWLRPVLSYDTNYIEDRSPAVQTGSQVGDPLLRRVENSNTREISTSISPRQIFRENTSGGRSSRGRATRNRARDEQIRNKGNTQRGGEVTDPTQEGKTGQPGDAADGEGQDGESGETGDGEETEGTKRPGLGDLWNGFTRFARSFGDLRYTYRDNRSSRFSRVGDRPTLQYQFGFQEFDRGLQIPGSNLIEDNTSATFSNRFDTSWNPTQTFYLDTAYARSVSRSVRNSSRTKTLDVTWPDLSVNVDGLEKWRLFQRWAKTSSVNGSFRRQTTR
;
A
#
# COMPACT_ATOMS: atom_id res chain seq x y z
N ASP A 1 -1.41 -3.60 -29.86
CA ASP A 1 -2.00 -2.61 -30.78
C ASP A 1 -1.18 -1.34 -30.81
N MET A 2 -1.38 -0.57 -31.88
CA MET A 2 -0.85 0.78 -32.00
C MET A 2 -1.89 1.85 -31.62
N GLU A 3 -3.08 1.48 -31.13
CA GLU A 3 -4.16 2.40 -30.71
C GLU A 3 -3.78 3.38 -29.58
N GLY A 4 -2.65 3.16 -28.89
CA GLY A 4 -2.02 4.13 -27.98
C GLY A 4 -0.63 4.55 -28.45
N VAL A 5 -0.51 5.02 -29.70
CA VAL A 5 0.70 5.59 -30.29
C VAL A 5 0.64 7.11 -30.29
N GLU A 6 -0.48 7.69 -30.74
CA GLU A 6 -0.79 9.10 -30.47
C GLU A 6 -1.05 9.27 -28.97
N ASP A 7 -0.43 10.27 -28.36
CA ASP A 7 -0.69 10.67 -26.98
C ASP A 7 -1.01 12.17 -26.96
N SER A 8 -2.28 12.50 -27.17
CA SER A 8 -2.77 13.87 -27.30
C SER A 8 -3.62 14.33 -26.12
N ARG A 9 -3.47 15.61 -25.78
CA ARG A 9 -4.31 16.33 -24.81
C ARG A 9 -5.18 17.31 -25.57
N GLU A 10 -6.44 16.94 -25.78
CA GLU A 10 -7.43 17.85 -26.35
C GLU A 10 -7.99 18.79 -25.27
N LEU A 11 -8.12 20.07 -25.61
CA LEU A 11 -8.69 21.10 -24.76
C LEU A 11 -10.17 21.28 -25.12
N SER A 12 -11.03 21.37 -24.11
CA SER A 12 -12.46 21.54 -24.34
C SER A 12 -12.75 22.94 -24.90
N ILE A 13 -13.32 22.97 -26.10
CA ILE A 13 -13.85 24.15 -26.79
C ILE A 13 -15.25 24.59 -26.29
N THR A 14 -15.72 24.07 -25.15
CA THR A 14 -17.02 24.45 -24.57
C THR A 14 -16.94 25.86 -23.98
N ARG A 15 -17.85 26.78 -24.35
CA ARG A 15 -17.91 28.18 -23.87
C ARG A 15 -17.70 28.30 -22.36
N GLY A 16 -18.45 27.53 -21.55
CA GLY A 16 -18.47 27.63 -20.08
C GLY A 16 -17.24 27.07 -19.36
N VAL A 17 -16.14 26.77 -20.06
CA VAL A 17 -14.82 26.50 -19.45
C VAL A 17 -13.76 27.51 -19.91
N TRP A 18 -14.20 28.65 -20.45
CA TRP A 18 -13.37 29.78 -20.88
C TRP A 18 -13.93 31.08 -20.30
N SER A 19 -13.07 31.80 -19.59
CA SER A 19 -13.30 33.13 -19.02
C SER A 19 -12.68 34.21 -19.93
N PRO A 20 -12.94 35.52 -19.73
CA PRO A 20 -12.19 36.57 -20.40
C PRO A 20 -10.68 36.44 -20.16
N ALA A 21 -9.87 36.85 -21.13
CA ALA A 21 -8.43 36.86 -20.98
C ALA A 21 -7.91 38.12 -20.26
N SER A 22 -6.91 37.96 -19.41
CA SER A 22 -6.03 39.06 -18.98
C SER A 22 -5.24 39.65 -20.14
N GLU A 23 -4.83 40.92 -20.03
CA GLU A 23 -4.07 41.64 -21.07
C GLU A 23 -2.77 40.85 -21.44
N PRO A 24 -2.55 40.48 -22.72
CA PRO A 24 -1.29 39.86 -23.13
C PRO A 24 -0.09 40.78 -22.87
N VAL A 25 0.87 40.32 -22.05
CA VAL A 25 2.10 41.06 -21.71
C VAL A 25 3.27 40.40 -22.44
N GLY A 26 3.92 41.08 -23.39
CA GLY A 26 4.92 40.46 -24.26
C GLY A 26 6.18 41.29 -24.51
N PRO A 27 7.17 40.74 -25.24
CA PRO A 27 8.24 41.54 -25.82
C PRO A 27 7.65 42.46 -26.90
N ALA A 28 7.80 43.78 -26.74
CA ALA A 28 7.36 44.76 -27.74
C ALA A 28 8.06 44.60 -29.11
N SER A 29 9.18 43.86 -29.18
CA SER A 29 9.85 43.50 -30.45
C SER A 29 9.04 42.55 -31.32
N ASP A 30 8.21 41.71 -30.72
CA ASP A 30 7.56 40.57 -31.38
C ASP A 30 6.09 40.89 -31.70
N GLY A 31 5.64 42.08 -31.30
CA GLY A 31 4.29 42.59 -31.54
C GLY A 31 3.22 41.98 -30.65
N LEU A 32 3.59 41.19 -29.63
CA LEU A 32 2.67 40.45 -28.75
C LEU A 32 2.21 41.21 -27.49
N ASP A 33 2.82 42.36 -27.18
CA ASP A 33 2.47 43.17 -26.01
C ASP A 33 1.21 44.01 -26.26
N ARG A 34 0.16 43.75 -25.48
CA ARG A 34 -1.11 44.51 -25.44
C ARG A 34 -1.37 45.12 -24.05
N SER A 35 -0.35 45.20 -23.20
CA SER A 35 -0.48 45.85 -21.89
C SER A 35 -1.04 47.27 -22.00
N ASN A 36 -2.08 47.57 -21.20
CA ASN A 36 -2.87 48.81 -21.22
C ASN A 36 -3.73 49.05 -22.48
N GLN A 37 -3.78 48.14 -23.46
CA GLN A 37 -4.67 48.25 -24.63
C GLN A 37 -6.01 47.54 -24.36
N PRO A 38 -7.17 48.18 -24.61
CA PRO A 38 -8.47 47.54 -24.40
C PRO A 38 -8.64 46.35 -25.35
N ALA A 39 -9.25 45.28 -24.86
CA ALA A 39 -9.82 44.27 -25.72
C ALA A 39 -10.98 44.87 -26.55
N LEU A 40 -11.17 44.37 -27.77
CA LEU A 40 -12.36 44.65 -28.57
C LEU A 40 -13.59 44.06 -27.88
N PRO A 41 -14.76 44.72 -27.91
CA PRO A 41 -16.01 44.11 -27.49
C PRO A 41 -16.33 42.90 -28.38
N PHE A 42 -16.39 41.70 -27.82
CA PHE A 42 -16.63 40.46 -28.57
C PHE A 42 -17.48 39.45 -27.77
N ASN A 43 -17.92 38.39 -28.43
CA ASN A 43 -18.56 37.24 -27.81
C ASN A 43 -17.88 35.94 -28.26
N TRP A 44 -17.61 35.04 -27.31
CA TRP A 44 -17.26 33.63 -27.56
C TRP A 44 -18.47 32.73 -27.27
N TYR A 45 -18.82 31.80 -28.16
CA TYR A 45 -19.95 30.89 -27.92
C TYR A 45 -19.86 29.59 -28.71
N ASN A 46 -20.70 28.61 -28.36
CA ASN A 46 -20.89 27.40 -29.16
C ASN A 46 -22.21 27.49 -29.97
N PRO A 47 -22.16 27.76 -31.28
CA PRO A 47 -23.35 27.80 -32.11
C PRO A 47 -23.97 26.41 -32.31
N GLU A 48 -25.30 26.30 -32.18
CA GLU A 48 -25.98 25.00 -32.21
C GLU A 48 -26.22 24.44 -33.62
N ASN A 49 -25.69 23.24 -33.86
CA ASN A 49 -25.92 22.40 -35.05
C ASN A 49 -25.61 23.11 -36.37
N ILE A 50 -24.43 23.74 -36.45
CA ILE A 50 -24.02 24.49 -37.65
C ILE A 50 -22.90 23.82 -38.47
N VAL A 51 -21.98 23.09 -37.84
CA VAL A 51 -20.82 22.44 -38.50
C VAL A 51 -20.96 20.93 -38.37
N ARG A 52 -20.94 20.22 -39.50
CA ARG A 52 -20.89 18.75 -39.50
C ARG A 52 -19.46 18.25 -39.43
N ARG A 53 -19.28 17.06 -38.88
CA ARG A 53 -17.95 16.44 -38.73
C ARG A 53 -17.20 16.30 -40.05
N GLN A 54 -17.90 15.98 -41.15
CA GLN A 54 -17.34 15.91 -42.50
C GLN A 54 -16.79 17.23 -43.07
N GLU A 55 -17.08 18.39 -42.44
CA GLU A 55 -16.57 19.69 -42.89
C GLU A 55 -15.15 19.94 -42.38
N VAL A 56 -14.83 19.41 -41.19
CA VAL A 56 -13.49 19.45 -40.56
C VAL A 56 -12.68 18.19 -40.86
N PHE A 57 -13.34 17.04 -40.93
CA PHE A 57 -12.76 15.73 -41.25
C PHE A 57 -13.41 15.18 -42.52
N THR A 58 -13.04 15.75 -43.67
CA THR A 58 -13.56 15.36 -45.00
C THR A 58 -13.43 13.88 -45.33
N GLU A 59 -12.51 13.20 -44.65
CA GLU A 59 -12.24 11.76 -44.68
C GLU A 59 -13.46 10.94 -44.24
N LEU A 60 -14.29 11.50 -43.36
CA LEU A 60 -15.53 10.88 -42.88
C LEU A 60 -16.75 11.14 -43.78
N SER A 61 -16.60 11.76 -44.95
CA SER A 61 -17.73 12.15 -45.80
C SER A 61 -18.57 10.98 -46.34
N ASP A 62 -17.96 9.81 -46.55
CA ASP A 62 -18.66 8.56 -46.89
C ASP A 62 -19.13 7.76 -45.66
N GLN A 63 -18.77 8.20 -44.44
CA GLN A 63 -19.16 7.55 -43.19
C GLN A 63 -20.40 8.21 -42.56
N ARG A 64 -21.16 7.44 -41.78
CA ARG A 64 -22.35 7.94 -41.08
C ARG A 64 -22.01 9.01 -40.05
N GLU A 65 -20.94 8.78 -39.27
CA GLU A 65 -20.37 9.70 -38.27
C GLU A 65 -20.00 11.08 -38.87
N GLY A 66 -19.73 11.15 -40.18
CA GLY A 66 -19.48 12.41 -40.89
C GLY A 66 -20.70 13.35 -40.93
N GLN A 67 -21.91 12.83 -40.80
CA GLN A 67 -23.15 13.63 -40.79
C GLN A 67 -23.51 14.22 -39.43
N ASP A 68 -22.84 13.79 -38.36
CA ASP A 68 -23.09 14.29 -37.02
C ASP A 68 -22.55 15.72 -36.85
N PHE A 69 -23.24 16.50 -36.02
CA PHE A 69 -22.82 17.87 -35.71
C PHE A 69 -21.72 17.85 -34.65
N ILE A 70 -20.66 18.63 -34.89
CA ILE A 70 -19.63 18.89 -33.89
C ILE A 70 -19.87 20.23 -33.21
N GLN A 71 -19.33 20.37 -32.02
CA GLN A 71 -19.22 21.65 -31.33
C GLN A 71 -18.06 22.44 -31.94
N VAL A 72 -18.18 23.77 -31.99
CA VAL A 72 -17.08 24.70 -32.33
C VAL A 72 -17.14 25.88 -31.38
N LEU A 73 -16.01 26.51 -31.08
CA LEU A 73 -15.93 27.78 -30.36
C LEU A 73 -15.87 28.93 -31.38
N GLU A 74 -16.88 29.78 -31.43
CA GLU A 74 -16.94 30.93 -32.33
C GLU A 74 -16.66 32.22 -31.57
N PHE A 75 -15.65 32.97 -32.01
CA PHE A 75 -15.37 34.35 -31.62
C PHE A 75 -16.05 35.29 -32.63
N ALA A 76 -16.84 36.25 -32.16
CA ALA A 76 -17.52 37.23 -33.00
C ALA A 76 -17.44 38.63 -32.37
N VAL A 77 -16.95 39.62 -33.13
CA VAL A 77 -16.88 41.03 -32.67
C VAL A 77 -18.30 41.58 -32.50
N ARG A 78 -18.58 42.26 -31.37
CA ARG A 78 -19.87 42.91 -31.09
C ARG A 78 -20.05 44.13 -32.00
N ASP A 79 -21.27 44.35 -32.51
CA ASP A 79 -21.62 45.55 -33.29
C ASP A 79 -21.75 46.75 -32.35
N SER A 80 -20.66 47.49 -32.17
CA SER A 80 -20.55 48.57 -31.19
C SER A 80 -20.56 49.94 -31.88
N GLN A 81 -21.48 50.81 -31.45
CA GLN A 81 -21.46 52.24 -31.82
C GLN A 81 -20.47 53.06 -30.96
N ASP A 82 -19.81 52.41 -29.99
CA ASP A 82 -18.95 53.02 -28.98
C ASP A 82 -17.45 52.76 -29.20
N VAL A 83 -17.08 52.07 -30.29
CA VAL A 83 -15.69 52.03 -30.79
C VAL A 83 -15.31 53.42 -31.31
N ASN A 84 -14.95 54.31 -30.39
CA ASN A 84 -14.52 55.68 -30.69
C ASN A 84 -13.05 55.71 -31.12
N THR A 85 -12.69 54.88 -32.10
CA THR A 85 -11.34 54.81 -32.69
C THR A 85 -11.13 56.01 -33.60
N SER A 86 -10.67 57.11 -32.99
CA SER A 86 -10.07 58.24 -33.71
C SER A 86 -8.71 57.91 -34.34
N ASP A 87 -8.28 56.64 -34.26
CA ASP A 87 -7.06 56.11 -34.85
C ASP A 87 -7.39 54.88 -35.74
N PRO A 88 -7.36 55.02 -37.08
CA PRO A 88 -7.66 53.93 -38.02
C PRO A 88 -6.56 52.86 -38.11
N ASP A 89 -5.42 53.03 -37.42
CA ASP A 89 -4.35 52.03 -37.32
C ASP A 89 -4.42 51.21 -36.01
N SER A 90 -5.43 51.44 -35.15
CA SER A 90 -5.57 50.77 -33.85
C SER A 90 -6.32 49.42 -33.91
N THR A 91 -5.68 48.38 -34.45
CA THR A 91 -6.21 47.01 -34.40
C THR A 91 -6.32 46.53 -32.95
N GLY A 92 -7.53 46.33 -32.45
CA GLY A 92 -7.73 45.78 -31.11
C GLY A 92 -7.52 44.27 -31.04
N TRP A 93 -7.37 43.74 -29.82
CA TRP A 93 -7.22 42.31 -29.56
C TRP A 93 -8.49 41.74 -28.91
N MET A 94 -8.76 40.44 -29.02
CA MET A 94 -9.82 39.78 -28.26
C MET A 94 -9.39 38.38 -27.82
N GLY A 95 -9.74 37.95 -26.61
CA GLY A 95 -9.25 36.67 -26.10
C GLY A 95 -9.98 36.14 -24.89
N VAL A 96 -9.82 34.84 -24.69
CA VAL A 96 -10.34 34.07 -23.56
C VAL A 96 -9.22 33.23 -22.94
N MET A 97 -9.32 32.94 -21.65
CA MET A 97 -8.38 32.05 -20.96
C MET A 97 -9.10 31.04 -20.08
N ARG A 98 -8.34 30.05 -19.62
CA ARG A 98 -8.83 28.98 -18.75
C ARG A 98 -7.71 28.36 -17.94
N ASN A 99 -8.10 27.77 -16.83
CA ASN A 99 -7.29 26.80 -16.12
C ASN A 99 -7.29 25.42 -16.83
N LEU A 100 -6.13 24.77 -16.84
CA LEU A 100 -5.91 23.39 -17.28
C LEU A 100 -5.71 22.44 -16.09
N SER A 101 -4.95 22.87 -15.07
CA SER A 101 -4.61 22.08 -13.88
C SER A 101 -4.12 23.00 -12.74
N THR A 102 -4.78 22.94 -11.58
CA THR A 102 -4.40 23.69 -10.36
C THR A 102 -2.99 23.35 -9.86
N THR A 103 -2.49 22.13 -10.14
CA THR A 103 -1.12 21.71 -9.77
C THR A 103 -0.13 21.75 -10.93
N GLY A 104 -0.53 22.24 -12.09
CA GLY A 104 0.20 22.11 -13.35
C GLY A 104 -0.03 20.77 -14.07
N GLU A 105 0.01 20.78 -15.40
CA GLU A 105 0.04 19.61 -16.29
C GLU A 105 1.44 19.51 -16.96
N ASP A 106 1.94 18.29 -17.23
CA ASP A 106 3.27 18.08 -17.84
C ASP A 106 3.13 17.76 -19.35
N PHE A 107 3.55 18.73 -20.16
CA PHE A 107 3.63 18.64 -21.62
C PHE A 107 5.07 18.51 -22.14
N SER A 108 6.07 18.23 -21.28
CA SER A 108 7.48 18.15 -21.70
C SER A 108 7.84 16.90 -22.53
N GLU A 109 6.92 15.94 -22.66
CA GLU A 109 7.02 14.80 -23.59
C GLU A 109 6.09 14.96 -24.83
N LYS A 110 5.35 16.07 -24.93
CA LYS A 110 4.55 16.43 -26.11
C LYS A 110 5.41 17.12 -27.17
N LYS A 111 4.95 17.19 -28.42
CA LYS A 111 5.73 17.71 -29.55
C LYS A 111 5.07 18.86 -30.30
N PHE A 112 3.75 18.81 -30.48
CA PHE A 112 3.04 19.74 -31.34
C PHE A 112 1.82 20.35 -30.65
N LEU A 113 1.52 21.59 -31.00
CA LEU A 113 0.22 22.23 -30.80
C LEU A 113 -0.52 22.24 -32.13
N GLU A 114 -1.72 21.66 -32.14
CA GLU A 114 -2.62 21.59 -33.28
C GLU A 114 -3.90 22.38 -33.03
N ILE A 115 -4.34 23.15 -34.02
CA ILE A 115 -5.60 23.89 -33.95
C ILE A 115 -6.32 23.87 -35.30
N TRP A 116 -7.60 23.48 -35.27
CA TRP A 116 -8.50 23.59 -36.42
C TRP A 116 -9.21 24.95 -36.37
N VAL A 117 -8.97 25.79 -37.36
CA VAL A 117 -9.48 27.17 -37.45
C VAL A 117 -10.28 27.37 -38.74
N ASN A 118 -11.36 28.13 -38.67
CA ASN A 118 -12.10 28.64 -39.83
C ASN A 118 -12.32 30.16 -39.65
N ASP A 119 -11.74 30.93 -40.55
CA ASP A 119 -11.81 32.40 -40.61
C ASP A 119 -12.74 32.89 -41.73
N PHE A 120 -13.58 32.00 -42.27
CA PHE A 120 -14.53 32.27 -43.35
C PHE A 120 -13.89 32.85 -44.62
N GLY A 121 -12.61 32.52 -44.88
CA GLY A 121 -11.88 32.95 -46.08
C GLY A 121 -11.41 34.40 -46.07
N VAL A 122 -11.38 35.07 -44.90
CA VAL A 122 -10.91 36.45 -44.75
C VAL A 122 -9.39 36.55 -44.94
N ALA A 123 -8.64 35.54 -44.51
CA ALA A 123 -7.18 35.41 -44.61
C ALA A 123 -6.40 36.62 -44.07
N GLN A 124 -6.82 37.15 -42.92
CA GLN A 124 -6.21 38.30 -42.26
C GLN A 124 -6.16 38.10 -40.74
N GLY A 125 -5.13 38.66 -40.10
CA GLY A 125 -4.96 38.67 -38.65
C GLY A 125 -4.19 37.46 -38.13
N LYS A 126 -4.07 37.38 -36.81
CA LYS A 126 -3.36 36.32 -36.09
C LYS A 126 -4.28 35.72 -35.05
N LEU A 127 -4.18 34.41 -34.86
CA LEU A 127 -4.69 33.70 -33.70
C LEU A 127 -3.49 33.24 -32.88
N ILE A 128 -3.50 33.49 -31.58
CA ILE A 128 -2.38 33.25 -30.66
C ILE A 128 -2.87 32.36 -29.53
N PHE A 129 -2.08 31.34 -29.20
CA PHE A 129 -2.32 30.46 -28.07
C PHE A 129 -1.15 30.55 -27.09
N ASP A 130 -1.42 31.00 -25.87
CA ASP A 130 -0.46 31.07 -24.78
C ASP A 130 -0.67 29.93 -23.79
N MET A 131 0.42 29.40 -23.23
CA MET A 131 0.39 28.25 -22.33
C MET A 131 1.49 28.31 -21.25
N GLY A 132 1.11 28.32 -19.97
CA GLY A 132 2.05 28.33 -18.85
C GLY A 132 1.43 28.84 -17.54
N GLU A 133 2.13 29.73 -16.86
CA GLU A 133 1.59 30.59 -15.79
C GLU A 133 1.16 31.91 -16.45
N ILE A 134 -0.10 32.31 -16.31
CA ILE A 134 -0.71 33.48 -16.98
C ILE A 134 -1.54 34.19 -15.91
N SER A 135 -1.44 35.51 -15.83
CA SER A 135 -2.21 36.28 -14.85
C SER A 135 -3.72 36.10 -15.06
N GLU A 136 -4.46 36.00 -13.97
CA GLU A 136 -5.92 35.93 -13.98
C GLU A 136 -6.60 37.32 -13.87
N ASP A 137 -5.84 38.39 -13.64
CA ASP A 137 -6.31 39.80 -13.57
C ASP A 137 -6.82 40.26 -14.95
N PHE A 138 -8.11 40.02 -15.23
CA PHE A 138 -8.78 40.33 -16.49
C PHE A 138 -9.78 41.49 -16.36
N TYR A 139 -10.37 41.70 -15.18
CA TYR A 139 -11.38 42.71 -14.90
C TYR A 139 -10.74 44.08 -14.59
N THR A 140 -9.86 44.53 -15.48
CA THR A 140 -8.87 45.59 -15.20
C THR A 140 -9.34 47.04 -15.41
N ARG A 141 -10.60 47.28 -15.84
CA ARG A 141 -11.11 48.61 -16.22
C ARG A 141 -12.43 48.96 -15.53
N PRO A 142 -12.53 50.15 -14.90
CA PRO A 142 -13.74 50.54 -14.20
C PRO A 142 -14.88 50.83 -15.18
N PRO A 143 -16.09 50.35 -14.89
CA PRO A 143 -17.32 50.87 -15.47
C PRO A 143 -17.50 52.37 -15.17
N ALA A 144 -18.31 53.05 -15.99
CA ALA A 144 -18.63 54.44 -15.74
C ALA A 144 -19.50 54.56 -14.45
N ASP A 145 -18.94 55.19 -13.42
CA ASP A 145 -19.56 55.46 -12.12
C ASP A 145 -19.75 54.27 -11.15
N SER A 146 -19.15 53.09 -11.39
CA SER A 146 -19.13 52.00 -10.38
C SER A 146 -18.29 52.36 -9.14
N VAL A 147 -18.80 51.99 -7.96
CA VAL A 147 -18.23 52.36 -6.63
C VAL A 147 -17.61 51.15 -5.92
N SER A 148 -17.91 49.95 -6.38
CA SER A 148 -17.51 48.64 -5.83
C SER A 148 -16.35 48.00 -6.59
N PHE A 149 -16.17 48.33 -7.87
CA PHE A 149 -15.04 47.93 -8.71
C PHE A 149 -13.69 48.12 -8.00
N LYS A 150 -12.92 47.04 -7.84
CA LYS A 150 -11.56 47.08 -7.27
C LYS A 150 -10.52 47.20 -8.39
N GLY A 151 -10.62 46.35 -9.41
CA GLY A 151 -9.74 46.30 -10.56
C GLY A 151 -8.31 45.88 -10.24
N ARG A 152 -7.40 46.17 -11.18
CA ARG A 152 -6.00 45.68 -11.23
C ARG A 152 -5.34 45.38 -9.88
N GLY A 153 -4.89 44.14 -9.71
CA GLY A 153 -4.21 43.66 -8.51
C GLY A 153 -5.12 43.43 -7.29
N PHE A 154 -6.42 43.25 -7.50
CA PHE A 154 -7.37 42.79 -6.50
C PHE A 154 -8.25 41.70 -7.10
N LEU A 155 -8.45 40.60 -6.36
CA LEU A 155 -9.39 39.55 -6.76
C LEU A 155 -10.81 40.12 -6.86
N ASP A 156 -11.33 40.24 -8.09
CA ASP A 156 -12.73 40.50 -8.36
C ASP A 156 -13.49 39.16 -8.57
N THR A 157 -14.58 39.02 -7.82
CA THR A 157 -15.31 37.77 -7.63
C THR A 157 -16.70 38.06 -7.09
N GLU A 158 -17.67 37.25 -7.50
CA GLU A 158 -19.00 37.17 -6.90
C GLU A 158 -19.02 36.39 -5.58
N ASP A 159 -18.02 35.53 -5.31
CA ASP A 159 -18.00 34.74 -4.07
C ASP A 159 -17.78 35.66 -2.86
N VAL A 160 -18.74 35.66 -1.94
CA VAL A 160 -18.73 36.49 -0.72
C VAL A 160 -19.01 35.62 0.51
N ASP A 161 -18.62 36.11 1.70
CA ASP A 161 -18.74 35.44 3.01
C ASP A 161 -20.02 34.55 3.11
N PRO A 162 -19.86 33.21 3.00
CA PRO A 162 -18.75 32.41 3.53
C PRO A 162 -17.48 32.18 2.69
N TYR A 163 -17.40 32.58 1.40
CA TYR A 163 -16.31 32.15 0.49
C TYR A 163 -16.21 30.62 0.38
N ASP A 164 -17.26 29.98 -0.16
CA ASP A 164 -17.35 28.51 -0.26
C ASP A 164 -17.25 27.96 -1.68
N GLY A 165 -17.09 28.82 -2.69
CA GLY A 165 -16.92 28.44 -4.10
C GLY A 165 -18.20 27.92 -4.78
N ASP A 166 -19.37 28.02 -4.14
CA ASP A 166 -20.66 27.57 -4.65
C ASP A 166 -21.63 28.77 -4.81
N LEU A 167 -22.08 29.09 -6.04
CA LEU A 167 -22.97 30.23 -6.29
C LEU A 167 -24.32 30.18 -5.52
N THR A 168 -24.56 31.16 -4.67
CA THR A 168 -25.88 31.49 -4.09
C THR A 168 -26.58 32.57 -4.92
N VAL A 169 -27.26 32.16 -5.99
CA VAL A 169 -28.04 32.98 -6.96
C VAL A 169 -28.84 34.16 -6.36
N SER A 170 -29.32 34.05 -5.12
CA SER A 170 -30.08 35.12 -4.46
C SER A 170 -29.26 36.24 -3.79
N ARG A 171 -27.92 36.15 -3.85
CA ARG A 171 -26.98 36.99 -3.09
C ARG A 171 -25.65 37.28 -3.81
N GLU A 172 -25.27 36.46 -4.79
CA GLU A 172 -23.95 36.49 -5.44
C GLU A 172 -24.02 36.71 -6.96
N ASP A 173 -25.05 36.22 -7.67
CA ASP A 173 -25.29 36.33 -9.14
C ASP A 173 -25.67 37.77 -9.52
N PHE A 174 -24.72 38.69 -9.37
CA PHE A 174 -24.82 40.16 -9.41
C PHE A 174 -23.71 40.82 -10.25
N GLY A 175 -22.91 40.04 -10.96
CA GLY A 175 -21.79 40.53 -11.74
C GLY A 175 -20.50 40.73 -10.93
N LEU A 176 -19.37 40.80 -11.64
CA LEU A 176 -18.05 41.04 -11.04
C LEU A 176 -17.96 42.42 -10.34
N ASP A 177 -18.80 43.39 -10.74
CA ASP A 177 -18.91 44.67 -10.05
C ASP A 177 -19.64 44.58 -8.70
N ASN A 178 -20.30 43.45 -8.40
CA ASN A 178 -21.09 43.16 -7.20
C ASN A 178 -22.32 44.07 -7.00
N VAL A 179 -22.94 44.61 -8.06
CA VAL A 179 -24.11 45.52 -7.98
C VAL A 179 -25.28 45.04 -8.83
N GLN A 180 -26.26 44.43 -8.16
CA GLN A 180 -27.51 44.04 -8.82
C GLN A 180 -28.19 45.22 -9.53
N GLY A 181 -28.26 45.15 -10.86
CA GLY A 181 -28.56 46.24 -11.76
C GLY A 181 -29.74 45.95 -12.70
N ASN A 182 -29.78 46.72 -13.78
CA ASN A 182 -30.41 46.39 -15.05
C ASN A 182 -30.05 47.51 -16.03
N ASP A 183 -29.38 47.20 -17.13
CA ASP A 183 -28.75 48.16 -18.04
C ASP A 183 -29.73 49.26 -18.50
N ASP A 184 -30.97 48.86 -18.82
CA ASP A 184 -32.04 49.74 -19.32
C ASP A 184 -32.52 50.79 -18.27
N LEU A 185 -32.16 50.60 -16.98
CA LEU A 185 -32.60 51.43 -15.86
C LEU A 185 -31.48 52.31 -15.27
N ASN A 186 -30.21 52.08 -15.65
CA ASN A 186 -29.04 52.86 -15.20
C ASN A 186 -28.98 52.93 -13.65
N VAL A 187 -28.86 51.79 -12.97
CA VAL A 187 -28.88 51.75 -11.50
C VAL A 187 -27.59 52.40 -10.95
N PRO A 188 -27.64 53.23 -9.89
CA PRO A 188 -26.45 53.91 -9.41
C PRO A 188 -25.40 52.95 -8.83
N GLY A 189 -24.31 52.75 -9.58
CA GLY A 189 -23.16 51.91 -9.22
C GLY A 189 -23.03 50.63 -10.04
N ASP A 190 -24.08 50.27 -10.80
CA ASP A 190 -24.09 49.15 -11.75
C ASP A 190 -23.35 49.52 -13.05
N ASP A 191 -22.74 48.52 -13.69
CA ASP A 191 -21.85 48.71 -14.83
C ASP A 191 -22.54 49.01 -16.18
N GLY A 192 -23.85 48.76 -16.24
CA GLY A 192 -24.74 49.03 -17.37
C GLY A 192 -24.42 48.24 -18.64
N ASN A 193 -23.68 47.14 -18.55
CA ASN A 193 -23.32 46.31 -19.70
C ASN A 193 -23.27 44.80 -19.44
N ASP A 194 -23.53 44.31 -18.22
CA ASP A 194 -23.36 42.92 -17.80
C ASP A 194 -24.65 42.12 -17.51
N ASP A 195 -25.85 42.66 -17.77
CA ASP A 195 -27.13 41.91 -17.81
C ASP A 195 -27.00 40.67 -18.73
N PHE A 196 -27.16 39.44 -18.22
CA PHE A 196 -27.18 38.22 -19.05
C PHE A 196 -28.51 38.02 -19.79
N GLU A 197 -28.45 37.85 -21.11
CA GLU A 197 -29.59 37.38 -21.89
C GLU A 197 -29.20 36.35 -22.96
N PHE A 198 -29.77 35.14 -22.84
CA PHE A 198 -29.74 34.13 -23.89
C PHE A 198 -31.09 33.44 -24.08
N ARG A 199 -31.57 33.35 -25.33
CA ARG A 199 -32.76 32.58 -25.69
C ARG A 199 -32.49 31.65 -26.86
N ARG A 200 -32.52 30.34 -26.57
CA ARG A 200 -32.31 29.26 -27.56
C ARG A 200 -33.21 29.35 -28.81
N SER A 201 -34.38 29.98 -28.69
CA SER A 201 -35.31 30.20 -29.80
C SER A 201 -34.91 31.32 -30.77
N THR A 202 -34.20 32.35 -30.30
CA THR A 202 -33.71 33.46 -31.16
C THR A 202 -32.32 33.19 -31.71
N LYS A 203 -31.52 32.34 -31.04
CA LYS A 203 -30.08 32.16 -31.32
C LYS A 203 -29.32 33.49 -31.30
N ASP A 204 -29.75 34.40 -30.42
CA ASP A 204 -29.05 35.64 -30.15
C ASP A 204 -27.97 35.36 -29.10
N PHE A 205 -26.71 35.62 -29.47
CA PHE A 205 -25.53 35.40 -28.63
C PHE A 205 -24.92 36.73 -28.14
N SER A 206 -25.60 37.86 -28.34
CA SER A 206 -25.06 39.21 -28.06
C SER A 206 -24.71 39.44 -26.59
N LYS A 207 -25.56 38.98 -25.66
CA LYS A 207 -25.41 39.06 -24.19
C LYS A 207 -25.13 37.70 -23.53
N ILE A 208 -24.53 36.75 -24.25
CA ILE A 208 -24.34 35.37 -23.71
C ILE A 208 -23.17 35.24 -22.72
N ASN A 209 -22.22 36.18 -22.70
CA ASN A 209 -21.05 36.15 -21.80
C ASN A 209 -21.06 37.27 -20.77
N ASN A 210 -22.25 37.79 -20.52
CA ASN A 210 -22.54 38.77 -19.51
C ASN A 210 -22.73 38.06 -18.15
N TYR A 211 -22.50 38.76 -17.05
CA TYR A 211 -22.34 38.18 -15.72
C TYR A 211 -23.67 38.13 -14.94
N GLU A 212 -24.30 39.27 -14.64
CA GLU A 212 -25.52 39.31 -13.82
C GLU A 212 -26.64 38.41 -14.38
N GLY A 213 -27.07 37.43 -13.57
CA GLY A 213 -28.20 36.55 -13.86
C GLY A 213 -27.85 35.36 -14.75
N ASN A 214 -26.57 35.06 -14.96
CA ASN A 214 -26.12 33.93 -15.78
C ASN A 214 -26.14 32.58 -15.04
N SER A 215 -26.24 32.61 -13.70
CA SER A 215 -26.26 31.45 -12.79
C SER A 215 -25.00 30.56 -12.83
N LEU A 216 -23.85 31.16 -13.09
CA LEU A 216 -22.48 30.66 -12.86
C LEU A 216 -21.84 31.51 -11.75
N LEU A 217 -20.77 31.02 -11.13
CA LEU A 217 -19.96 31.83 -10.22
C LEU A 217 -18.89 32.56 -11.03
N ASP A 218 -19.04 33.86 -11.22
CA ASP A 218 -18.06 34.65 -11.96
C ASP A 218 -16.94 35.15 -11.02
N THR A 219 -15.70 34.85 -11.39
CA THR A 219 -14.52 35.14 -10.57
C THR A 219 -13.24 35.17 -11.42
N GLU A 220 -12.26 35.96 -10.97
CA GLU A 220 -10.89 35.90 -11.48
C GLU A 220 -10.07 34.74 -10.85
N ASP A 221 -10.50 34.15 -9.73
CA ASP A 221 -9.87 32.95 -9.17
C ASP A 221 -10.25 31.69 -9.99
N LEU A 222 -9.49 31.40 -11.05
CA LEU A 222 -9.78 30.29 -11.98
C LEU A 222 -9.20 28.95 -11.51
N ASP A 223 -8.44 28.92 -10.41
CA ASP A 223 -7.85 27.71 -9.83
C ASP A 223 -8.41 27.30 -8.46
N GLY A 224 -9.18 28.19 -7.83
CA GLY A 224 -9.96 27.98 -6.62
C GLY A 224 -9.15 28.08 -5.33
N ASP A 225 -7.99 28.73 -5.35
CA ASP A 225 -7.12 28.86 -4.17
C ASP A 225 -7.41 30.09 -3.28
N ASN A 226 -8.36 30.94 -3.71
CA ASN A 226 -8.81 32.20 -3.08
C ASN A 226 -7.78 33.34 -3.13
N PHE A 227 -6.81 33.29 -4.03
CA PHE A 227 -5.91 34.39 -4.36
C PHE A 227 -6.06 34.78 -5.83
N LEU A 228 -5.45 35.91 -6.21
CA LEU A 228 -5.32 36.34 -7.60
C LEU A 228 -3.91 35.97 -8.07
N ASP A 229 -3.78 35.04 -9.01
CA ASP A 229 -2.48 34.77 -9.64
C ASP A 229 -2.15 35.91 -10.63
N GLU A 230 -1.20 36.79 -10.28
CA GLU A 230 -0.72 37.89 -11.16
C GLU A 230 0.49 37.48 -12.03
N ASP A 231 1.07 36.30 -11.80
CA ASP A 231 2.33 35.88 -12.43
C ASP A 231 2.18 35.56 -13.92
N ASN A 232 3.17 35.99 -14.71
CA ASN A 232 3.24 35.73 -16.16
C ASN A 232 4.56 35.03 -16.50
N ALA A 233 4.47 33.74 -16.84
CA ALA A 233 5.56 32.92 -17.36
C ALA A 233 4.99 31.81 -18.28
N TYR A 234 4.81 32.13 -19.57
CA TYR A 234 4.18 31.25 -20.56
C TYR A 234 4.94 31.16 -21.88
N PHE A 235 4.62 30.15 -22.69
CA PHE A 235 5.01 30.07 -24.10
C PHE A 235 3.86 30.61 -24.95
N SER A 236 4.17 31.41 -25.97
CA SER A 236 3.21 31.99 -26.91
C SER A 236 3.41 31.39 -28.31
N TYR A 237 2.32 30.88 -28.89
CA TYR A 237 2.29 30.21 -30.19
C TYR A 237 1.42 31.00 -31.18
N VAL A 238 1.99 31.46 -32.28
CA VAL A 238 1.34 32.40 -33.21
C VAL A 238 0.94 31.70 -34.51
N PHE A 239 -0.36 31.66 -34.78
CA PHE A 239 -0.95 31.18 -36.03
C PHE A 239 -1.33 32.37 -36.92
N ASP A 240 -0.60 32.57 -38.01
CA ASP A 240 -0.92 33.61 -38.99
C ASP A 240 -2.09 33.16 -39.87
N LEU A 241 -3.21 33.89 -39.81
CA LEU A 241 -4.41 33.56 -40.58
C LEU A 241 -4.28 33.92 -42.07
N ALA A 242 -3.28 34.73 -42.45
CA ALA A 242 -2.94 34.98 -43.84
C ALA A 242 -2.13 33.83 -44.47
N ASP A 243 -1.48 32.96 -43.66
CA ASP A 243 -0.80 31.79 -44.20
C ASP A 243 -1.80 30.72 -44.66
N THR A 244 -1.70 30.39 -45.94
CA THR A 244 -2.53 29.39 -46.63
C THR A 244 -1.66 28.30 -47.27
N THR A 245 -0.35 28.35 -47.07
CA THR A 245 0.61 27.43 -47.68
C THR A 245 0.60 26.09 -46.96
N VAL A 246 0.45 25.00 -47.72
CA VAL A 246 0.53 23.63 -47.22
C VAL A 246 1.83 23.02 -47.72
N GLY A 247 2.54 22.31 -46.85
CA GLY A 247 3.76 21.60 -47.22
C GLY A 247 4.64 21.22 -46.03
N THR A 248 5.71 20.48 -46.31
CA THR A 248 6.68 20.06 -45.30
C THR A 248 7.43 21.26 -44.72
N GLY A 249 7.11 21.62 -43.47
CA GLY A 249 7.66 22.80 -42.79
C GLY A 249 6.80 24.07 -42.89
N ALA A 250 5.60 23.99 -43.48
CA ALA A 250 4.61 25.07 -43.42
C ALA A 250 3.79 25.01 -42.12
N LEU A 251 3.19 26.14 -41.72
CA LEU A 251 2.34 26.23 -40.53
C LEU A 251 1.01 25.47 -40.69
N VAL A 252 0.52 25.35 -41.93
CA VAL A 252 -0.77 24.73 -42.26
C VAL A 252 -0.54 23.28 -42.71
N LEU A 253 -1.02 22.34 -41.90
CA LEU A 253 -0.95 20.90 -42.15
C LEU A 253 -2.03 20.41 -43.11
N LYS A 254 -3.25 20.98 -43.03
CA LYS A 254 -4.35 20.75 -43.97
C LYS A 254 -5.02 22.08 -44.33
N ASN A 255 -5.14 22.36 -45.63
CA ASN A 255 -5.96 23.43 -46.19
C ASN A 255 -6.74 22.82 -47.36
N TYR A 256 -8.07 22.96 -47.39
CA TYR A 256 -8.89 22.37 -48.44
C TYR A 256 -8.84 23.21 -49.71
N ASP A 257 -8.72 22.56 -50.88
CA ASP A 257 -8.64 23.28 -52.16
C ASP A 257 -9.93 24.08 -52.41
N PRO A 258 -9.87 25.42 -52.52
CA PRO A 258 -11.04 26.26 -52.81
C PRO A 258 -11.70 25.96 -54.16
N VAL A 259 -11.01 25.26 -55.07
CA VAL A 259 -11.57 24.80 -56.36
C VAL A 259 -12.46 23.57 -56.17
N GLU A 260 -12.11 22.66 -55.25
CA GLU A 260 -12.89 21.46 -54.96
C GLU A 260 -14.01 21.71 -53.95
N ARG A 261 -13.76 22.54 -52.93
CA ARG A 261 -14.72 22.88 -51.87
C ARG A 261 -14.73 24.39 -51.57
N PRO A 262 -15.34 25.21 -52.45
CA PRO A 262 -15.29 26.68 -52.35
C PRO A 262 -15.91 27.27 -51.08
N ASP A 263 -16.82 26.55 -50.42
CA ASP A 263 -17.48 26.99 -49.18
C ASP A 263 -16.81 26.43 -47.90
N ASN A 264 -15.68 25.70 -48.02
CA ASN A 264 -14.95 25.15 -46.87
C ASN A 264 -13.66 25.93 -46.63
N HIS A 265 -13.57 26.59 -45.47
CA HIS A 265 -12.42 27.40 -45.06
C HIS A 265 -11.71 26.85 -43.80
N TRP A 266 -11.99 25.59 -43.42
CA TRP A 266 -11.28 24.93 -42.33
C TRP A 266 -9.81 24.67 -42.67
N ARG A 267 -8.92 25.10 -41.78
CA ARG A 267 -7.47 24.88 -41.83
C ARG A 267 -6.98 24.25 -40.53
N LEU A 268 -6.16 23.22 -40.65
CA LEU A 268 -5.43 22.62 -39.52
C LEU A 268 -4.04 23.23 -39.48
N TYR A 269 -3.75 23.98 -38.43
CA TYR A 269 -2.41 24.45 -38.13
C TYR A 269 -1.70 23.47 -37.20
N ARG A 270 -0.39 23.27 -37.38
CA ARG A 270 0.46 22.48 -36.49
C ARG A 270 1.78 23.23 -36.23
N LEU A 271 2.03 23.59 -34.97
CA LEU A 271 3.27 24.21 -34.51
C LEU A 271 4.07 23.25 -33.61
N PRO A 272 5.40 23.12 -33.76
CA PRO A 272 6.26 22.52 -32.74
C PRO A 272 6.15 23.27 -31.40
N LEU A 273 6.14 22.54 -30.28
CA LEU A 273 6.10 23.16 -28.95
C LEU A 273 7.39 23.93 -28.63
N ASP A 274 8.52 23.53 -29.22
CA ASP A 274 9.81 24.22 -29.07
C ASP A 274 9.87 25.57 -29.81
N ASP A 275 8.97 25.83 -30.77
CA ASP A 275 8.87 27.11 -31.48
C ASP A 275 8.12 28.19 -30.66
N GLY A 276 7.65 27.85 -29.46
CA GLY A 276 6.93 28.76 -28.58
C GLY A 276 7.81 29.89 -28.07
N VAL A 277 7.37 31.14 -28.27
CA VAL A 277 8.09 32.32 -27.76
C VAL A 277 7.93 32.36 -26.23
N ALA A 278 9.03 32.31 -25.49
CA ALA A 278 8.99 32.42 -24.02
C ALA A 278 8.70 33.86 -23.59
N VAL A 279 7.62 34.05 -22.83
CA VAL A 279 7.07 35.34 -22.45
C VAL A 279 6.87 35.40 -20.93
N GLY A 280 7.55 36.37 -20.29
CA GLY A 280 7.57 36.51 -18.84
C GLY A 280 8.37 35.40 -18.12
N GLY A 281 8.97 35.72 -16.98
CA GLY A 281 9.66 34.75 -16.12
C GLY A 281 10.61 33.77 -16.83
N VAL A 282 10.48 32.49 -16.50
CA VAL A 282 11.11 31.35 -17.20
C VAL A 282 10.08 30.21 -17.30
N PRO A 283 9.30 30.14 -18.40
CA PRO A 283 8.19 29.18 -18.53
C PRO A 283 8.67 27.73 -18.55
N ARG A 284 7.78 26.80 -18.17
CA ARG A 284 8.09 25.36 -18.06
C ARG A 284 6.94 24.49 -18.54
N LEU A 285 7.16 23.73 -19.61
CA LEU A 285 6.19 22.74 -20.10
C LEU A 285 5.87 21.64 -19.07
N ARG A 286 6.65 21.47 -18.00
CA ARG A 286 6.42 20.48 -16.92
C ARG A 286 5.34 20.85 -15.90
N SER A 287 4.87 22.10 -15.93
CA SER A 287 3.97 22.64 -14.90
C SER A 287 3.13 23.76 -15.49
N VAL A 288 2.33 23.43 -16.50
CA VAL A 288 1.42 24.39 -17.13
C VAL A 288 0.12 24.46 -16.33
N LYS A 289 -0.20 25.62 -15.75
CA LYS A 289 -1.49 25.88 -15.09
C LYS A 289 -2.56 26.32 -16.10
N TYR A 290 -2.27 27.33 -16.92
CA TYR A 290 -3.26 28.07 -17.71
C TYR A 290 -3.01 27.99 -19.22
N ALA A 291 -4.08 28.22 -19.98
CA ALA A 291 -4.04 28.46 -21.41
C ALA A 291 -4.91 29.67 -21.79
N ARG A 292 -4.42 30.53 -22.69
CA ARG A 292 -5.13 31.69 -23.23
C ARG A 292 -5.16 31.62 -24.76
N LEU A 293 -6.34 31.78 -25.35
CA LEU A 293 -6.55 31.83 -26.80
C LEU A 293 -7.06 33.23 -27.17
N TRP A 294 -6.30 33.96 -27.98
CA TRP A 294 -6.61 35.34 -28.34
C TRP A 294 -6.29 35.63 -29.80
N ALA A 295 -6.93 36.65 -30.37
CA ALA A 295 -6.75 37.07 -31.75
C ALA A 295 -6.42 38.55 -31.84
N ASP A 296 -5.67 38.92 -32.87
CA ASP A 296 -5.05 40.22 -33.06
C ASP A 296 -4.97 40.58 -34.56
N GLY A 297 -5.02 41.86 -34.91
CA GLY A 297 -4.93 42.31 -36.31
C GLY A 297 -6.10 41.90 -37.21
N LEU A 298 -7.22 41.48 -36.62
CA LEU A 298 -8.49 41.26 -37.31
C LEU A 298 -9.11 42.61 -37.70
N ALA A 299 -9.99 42.63 -38.70
CA ALA A 299 -10.61 43.87 -39.16
C ALA A 299 -11.71 44.36 -38.20
N ASP A 300 -11.64 45.63 -37.77
CA ASP A 300 -12.61 46.28 -36.88
C ASP A 300 -13.93 46.62 -37.59
N SER A 301 -14.61 45.60 -38.12
CA SER A 301 -15.91 45.73 -38.80
C SER A 301 -16.90 44.70 -38.27
N SER A 302 -18.15 45.10 -38.08
CA SER A 302 -19.16 44.22 -37.51
C SER A 302 -19.45 43.03 -38.44
N GLY A 303 -19.40 41.83 -37.86
CA GLY A 303 -19.54 40.57 -38.57
C GLY A 303 -18.26 39.77 -38.79
N VAL A 304 -17.08 40.27 -38.39
CA VAL A 304 -15.84 39.47 -38.37
C VAL A 304 -15.94 38.37 -37.32
N LYS A 305 -15.59 37.14 -37.72
CA LYS A 305 -15.75 35.91 -36.94
C LYS A 305 -14.58 34.96 -37.17
N VAL A 306 -14.23 34.19 -36.13
CA VAL A 306 -13.29 33.07 -36.21
C VAL A 306 -13.89 31.88 -35.45
N GLN A 307 -13.88 30.69 -36.04
CA GLN A 307 -14.29 29.45 -35.40
C GLN A 307 -13.09 28.55 -35.12
N VAL A 308 -13.12 27.85 -33.98
CA VAL A 308 -12.14 26.83 -33.59
C VAL A 308 -12.87 25.52 -33.30
N ALA A 309 -12.50 24.44 -34.01
CA ALA A 309 -13.13 23.12 -33.85
C ALA A 309 -12.42 22.22 -32.82
N SER A 310 -11.11 22.37 -32.65
CA SER A 310 -10.32 21.67 -31.63
C SER A 310 -9.01 22.39 -31.37
N VAL A 311 -8.50 22.29 -30.14
CA VAL A 311 -7.11 22.61 -29.79
C VAL A 311 -6.51 21.37 -29.13
N LYS A 312 -5.44 20.81 -29.70
CA LYS A 312 -4.80 19.56 -29.25
C LYS A 312 -3.31 19.76 -29.01
N ILE A 313 -2.81 19.36 -27.84
CA ILE A 313 -1.38 19.28 -27.55
C ILE A 313 -0.97 17.82 -27.78
N VAL A 314 -0.32 17.56 -28.92
CA VAL A 314 -0.07 16.20 -29.45
C VAL A 314 1.36 15.77 -29.15
N GLY A 315 1.49 14.55 -28.60
CA GLY A 315 2.75 13.84 -28.41
C GLY A 315 2.70 12.43 -29.01
N ALA A 316 3.79 11.69 -28.84
CA ALA A 316 3.88 10.30 -29.27
C ALA A 316 4.30 9.41 -28.10
N ALA A 317 3.57 8.31 -27.88
CA ALA A 317 3.93 7.28 -26.91
C ALA A 317 5.23 6.51 -27.27
N TRP A 318 5.81 6.81 -28.43
CA TRP A 318 7.15 6.42 -28.85
C TRP A 318 8.05 7.67 -28.83
N LEU A 319 8.97 7.69 -27.88
CA LEU A 319 9.90 8.79 -27.66
C LEU A 319 11.05 8.70 -28.66
N GLU A 320 11.27 9.76 -29.44
CA GLU A 320 12.38 9.85 -30.39
C GLU A 320 13.73 9.84 -29.68
N GLU A 321 14.69 9.20 -30.31
CA GLU A 321 16.10 9.27 -29.95
C GLU A 321 16.82 10.14 -30.97
N LYS A 322 17.73 10.98 -30.49
CA LYS A 322 18.62 11.73 -31.35
C LYS A 322 19.48 10.77 -32.18
N ILE A 323 19.82 11.19 -33.40
CA ILE A 323 20.65 10.39 -34.30
C ILE A 323 21.97 10.05 -33.61
N SER A 324 22.28 8.76 -33.60
CA SER A 324 23.37 8.15 -32.84
C SER A 324 24.04 7.05 -33.67
N THR A 325 25.17 6.55 -33.21
CA THR A 325 25.67 5.22 -33.58
C THR A 325 25.54 4.29 -32.36
N ASN A 326 25.61 2.97 -32.56
CA ASN A 326 25.55 2.03 -31.44
C ASN A 326 26.72 2.23 -30.45
N ASP A 327 27.91 2.60 -30.96
CA ASP A 327 29.11 2.81 -30.16
C ASP A 327 29.03 4.04 -29.21
N THR A 328 28.27 5.09 -29.56
CA THR A 328 28.28 6.40 -28.87
C THR A 328 27.39 6.49 -27.64
N VAL A 329 27.90 7.09 -26.56
CA VAL A 329 27.14 7.42 -25.32
C VAL A 329 26.43 8.78 -25.44
N GLU A 330 27.02 9.72 -26.18
CA GLU A 330 26.43 11.04 -26.41
C GLU A 330 25.88 11.09 -27.84
N PRO A 331 24.61 11.50 -28.03
CA PRO A 331 24.04 11.69 -29.35
C PRO A 331 24.71 12.85 -30.10
N ILE A 332 24.62 12.83 -31.42
CA ILE A 332 25.24 13.85 -32.27
C ILE A 332 24.53 15.20 -32.02
N PRO A 333 25.27 16.32 -31.82
CA PRO A 333 24.66 17.62 -31.60
C PRO A 333 23.85 18.11 -32.81
N ASP A 334 22.70 18.73 -32.55
CA ASP A 334 21.75 19.24 -33.57
C ASP A 334 22.33 20.40 -34.43
N SER A 335 23.58 20.80 -34.17
CA SER A 335 24.29 21.87 -34.87
C SER A 335 25.08 21.42 -36.11
N GLU A 336 25.20 20.11 -36.34
CA GLU A 336 25.71 19.56 -37.61
C GLU A 336 24.55 19.49 -38.62
N PRO A 337 24.77 19.76 -39.93
CA PRO A 337 23.78 19.48 -40.97
C PRO A 337 23.70 17.96 -41.23
N GLY A 338 23.15 17.24 -40.25
CA GLY A 338 22.78 15.83 -40.34
C GLY A 338 21.26 15.68 -40.43
N GLY A 339 20.83 14.50 -40.89
CA GLY A 339 19.43 14.20 -41.14
C GLY A 339 18.47 14.37 -39.95
N ALA A 340 17.19 14.23 -40.25
CA ALA A 340 16.12 14.17 -39.28
C ALA A 340 15.55 12.73 -39.18
N PHE A 341 15.14 12.34 -37.99
CA PHE A 341 14.28 11.18 -37.75
C PHE A 341 13.08 11.64 -36.93
N ARG A 342 11.87 11.28 -37.36
CA ARG A 342 10.61 11.75 -36.79
C ARG A 342 9.61 10.60 -36.69
N VAL A 343 8.79 10.67 -35.65
CA VAL A 343 7.68 9.75 -35.38
C VAL A 343 6.37 10.50 -35.52
N ASN A 344 5.58 10.06 -36.50
CA ASN A 344 4.22 10.52 -36.76
C ASN A 344 3.22 9.37 -36.55
N VAL A 345 1.93 9.68 -36.68
CA VAL A 345 0.82 8.73 -36.61
C VAL A 345 -0.06 8.94 -37.83
N VAL A 346 -0.62 7.85 -38.37
CA VAL A 346 -1.66 7.87 -39.40
C VAL A 346 -2.81 6.96 -38.99
N ASN A 347 -4.06 7.34 -39.27
CA ASN A 347 -5.22 6.55 -38.84
C ASN A 347 -6.40 6.59 -39.84
N ASN A 348 -7.21 5.52 -39.80
CA ASN A 348 -8.28 5.29 -40.77
C ASN A 348 -9.50 6.23 -40.67
N LYS A 349 -9.54 7.15 -39.69
CA LYS A 349 -10.60 8.15 -39.54
C LYS A 349 -10.18 9.56 -39.97
N GLU A 350 -8.88 9.86 -39.95
CA GLU A 350 -8.34 11.20 -40.25
C GLU A 350 -7.39 11.22 -41.46
N ASP A 351 -7.01 10.05 -42.02
CA ASP A 351 -6.12 9.92 -43.17
C ASP A 351 -6.69 8.99 -44.26
N ASN A 352 -7.32 9.56 -45.30
CA ASN A 352 -7.93 8.80 -46.41
C ASN A 352 -6.98 7.87 -47.18
N PHE A 353 -5.68 8.12 -47.14
CA PHE A 353 -4.66 7.30 -47.82
C PHE A 353 -4.20 6.10 -46.98
N TYR A 354 -4.67 6.01 -45.73
CA TYR A 354 -4.29 4.97 -44.79
C TYR A 354 -5.26 3.78 -44.85
N PHE A 355 -4.74 2.64 -45.27
CA PHE A 355 -5.47 1.37 -45.31
C PHE A 355 -4.86 0.42 -44.26
N PRO A 356 -5.59 0.07 -43.19
CA PRO A 356 -5.13 -0.87 -42.16
C PRO A 356 -4.65 -2.23 -42.71
N PRO A 357 -3.71 -2.92 -42.04
CA PRO A 357 -3.26 -4.27 -42.45
C PRO A 357 -4.31 -5.37 -42.27
N PHE A 358 -5.39 -5.10 -41.56
CA PHE A 358 -6.48 -6.01 -41.23
C PHE A 358 -7.77 -5.20 -41.06
N ASP A 359 -8.93 -5.86 -41.10
CA ASP A 359 -10.20 -5.20 -40.78
C ASP A 359 -10.28 -4.91 -39.26
N PRO A 360 -10.34 -3.64 -38.81
CA PRO A 360 -10.48 -3.30 -37.40
C PRO A 360 -11.86 -3.67 -36.83
N GLY A 361 -12.81 -3.99 -37.70
CA GLY A 361 -14.19 -4.31 -37.35
C GLY A 361 -15.01 -3.10 -36.94
N GLU A 362 -16.26 -3.38 -36.59
CA GLU A 362 -17.26 -2.37 -36.25
C GLU A 362 -17.44 -2.24 -34.73
N ASP A 363 -17.90 -1.07 -34.30
CA ASP A 363 -18.34 -0.78 -32.94
C ASP A 363 -19.80 -1.25 -32.70
N ILE A 364 -20.45 -0.78 -31.63
CA ILE A 364 -21.86 -1.12 -31.34
C ILE A 364 -22.88 -0.40 -32.22
N ASN A 365 -22.46 0.62 -32.97
CA ASN A 365 -23.28 1.45 -33.85
C ASN A 365 -23.17 1.04 -35.34
N ASN A 366 -22.39 -0.01 -35.63
CA ASN A 366 -21.94 -0.44 -36.95
C ASN A 366 -21.03 0.60 -37.64
N GLU A 367 -20.20 1.29 -36.87
CA GLU A 367 -19.20 2.23 -37.39
C GLU A 367 -17.81 1.60 -37.29
N GLN A 368 -16.97 1.83 -38.30
CA GLN A 368 -15.61 1.27 -38.31
C GLN A 368 -14.81 1.83 -37.12
N ARG A 369 -14.14 0.95 -36.38
CA ARG A 369 -13.29 1.36 -35.26
C ARG A 369 -12.11 2.18 -35.78
N ARG A 370 -11.64 3.12 -34.95
CA ARG A 370 -10.34 3.76 -35.19
C ARG A 370 -9.27 2.67 -35.18
N GLU A 371 -8.34 2.79 -36.12
CA GLU A 371 -7.16 1.95 -36.24
C GLU A 371 -6.02 2.84 -36.75
N GLN A 372 -4.86 2.76 -36.11
CA GLN A 372 -3.74 3.66 -36.40
C GLN A 372 -2.38 2.96 -36.46
N SER A 373 -1.46 3.53 -37.24
CA SER A 373 -0.08 3.05 -37.37
C SER A 373 0.92 4.10 -36.90
N LEU A 374 2.05 3.61 -36.37
CA LEU A 374 3.26 4.41 -36.23
C LEU A 374 3.82 4.72 -37.62
N VAL A 375 4.37 5.92 -37.83
CA VAL A 375 5.13 6.30 -39.02
C VAL A 375 6.51 6.78 -38.59
N MET A 376 7.56 6.13 -39.09
CA MET A 376 8.94 6.57 -38.98
C MET A 376 9.32 7.32 -40.26
N ASP A 377 9.38 8.64 -40.18
CA ASP A 377 9.77 9.57 -41.24
C ASP A 377 11.25 9.93 -41.05
N TYR A 378 12.08 9.77 -42.08
CA TYR A 378 13.50 10.07 -42.00
C TYR A 378 14.06 10.68 -43.27
N VAL A 379 14.92 11.68 -43.09
CA VAL A 379 15.51 12.48 -44.18
C VAL A 379 16.99 12.64 -43.91
N ASP A 380 17.82 12.32 -44.90
CA ASP A 380 19.26 12.54 -44.90
C ASP A 380 20.05 11.95 -43.72
N ILE A 381 19.62 10.80 -43.18
CA ILE A 381 20.42 10.07 -42.18
C ILE A 381 21.70 9.58 -42.86
N PRO A 382 22.91 9.94 -42.38
CA PRO A 382 24.15 9.52 -43.03
C PRO A 382 24.32 8.00 -43.05
N SER A 383 24.61 7.48 -44.25
CA SER A 383 24.96 6.08 -44.49
C SER A 383 26.49 5.92 -44.44
N ASP A 384 26.97 4.72 -44.11
CA ASP A 384 28.42 4.46 -44.05
C ASP A 384 29.09 4.60 -45.43
N GLU A 385 30.06 5.52 -45.54
CA GLU A 385 30.90 5.63 -46.73
C GLU A 385 31.76 4.36 -46.93
N LEU A 386 31.97 4.01 -48.20
CA LEU A 386 32.87 2.95 -48.70
C LEU A 386 34.33 3.11 -48.22
N GLY A 387 34.60 2.78 -46.96
CA GLY A 387 35.91 2.95 -46.32
C GLY A 387 36.15 2.14 -45.04
N GLY A 388 35.09 1.71 -44.34
CA GLY A 388 35.18 0.74 -43.26
C GLY A 388 35.60 -0.64 -43.79
N GLY A 389 36.60 -1.27 -43.16
CA GLY A 389 36.93 -2.67 -43.46
C GLY A 389 35.83 -3.62 -42.99
N ALA A 390 35.80 -4.86 -43.50
CA ALA A 390 34.74 -5.85 -43.25
C ALA A 390 34.54 -6.29 -41.77
N ASP A 391 35.22 -5.66 -40.82
CA ASP A 391 35.07 -5.86 -39.37
C ASP A 391 34.19 -4.78 -38.69
N SER A 392 33.82 -3.68 -39.37
CA SER A 392 32.92 -2.64 -38.83
C SER A 392 31.46 -2.90 -39.19
N VAL A 393 30.64 -3.35 -38.22
CA VAL A 393 29.21 -3.65 -38.42
C VAL A 393 28.28 -2.59 -37.79
N ASP A 394 28.82 -1.58 -37.11
CA ASP A 394 28.05 -0.66 -36.26
C ASP A 394 28.43 0.82 -36.40
N THR A 395 29.03 1.22 -37.54
CA THR A 395 29.40 2.62 -37.83
C THR A 395 28.25 3.47 -38.35
N GLY A 396 27.29 2.85 -39.06
CA GLY A 396 26.15 3.53 -39.68
C GLY A 396 25.29 4.27 -38.66
N ARG A 397 24.96 5.53 -38.96
CA ARG A 397 24.09 6.33 -38.09
C ARG A 397 22.67 5.76 -38.13
N GLN A 398 21.99 5.80 -36.98
CA GLN A 398 20.61 5.33 -36.85
C GLN A 398 19.71 6.43 -36.29
N GLY A 399 18.48 6.46 -36.80
CA GLY A 399 17.36 7.17 -36.19
C GLY A 399 16.41 6.15 -35.57
N SER A 400 15.99 6.37 -34.33
CA SER A 400 15.12 5.44 -33.62
C SER A 400 14.15 6.15 -32.69
N ALA A 401 13.10 5.44 -32.30
CA ALA A 401 12.23 5.82 -31.20
C ALA A 401 11.89 4.61 -30.35
N TYR A 402 11.63 4.83 -29.06
CA TYR A 402 11.38 3.76 -28.10
C TYR A 402 10.12 3.99 -27.27
N LYS A 403 9.50 2.89 -26.88
CA LYS A 403 8.37 2.85 -25.94
C LYS A 403 8.79 2.07 -24.70
N GLN A 404 8.57 2.67 -23.52
CA GLN A 404 8.73 1.96 -22.25
C GLN A 404 7.53 1.05 -22.02
N VAL A 405 7.81 -0.23 -21.81
CA VAL A 405 6.82 -1.28 -21.60
C VAL A 405 6.75 -1.58 -20.10
N LEU A 406 5.93 -0.81 -19.40
CA LEU A 406 5.65 -0.96 -17.99
C LEU A 406 4.21 -1.46 -17.82
N ASP A 407 4.05 -2.56 -17.08
CA ASP A 407 2.74 -3.10 -16.75
C ASP A 407 1.97 -2.16 -15.81
N THR A 408 0.68 -2.03 -16.10
CA THR A 408 -0.23 -0.95 -15.66
C THR A 408 -0.33 -0.87 -14.14
N GLY A 409 0.42 0.08 -13.55
CA GLY A 409 0.23 0.55 -12.17
C GLY A 409 1.21 0.03 -11.11
N GLN A 410 2.22 -0.81 -11.44
CA GLN A 410 3.27 -1.22 -10.47
C GLN A 410 4.72 -1.19 -10.99
N GLY A 411 4.97 -0.65 -12.19
CA GLY A 411 6.35 -0.52 -12.72
C GLY A 411 7.05 -1.88 -12.95
N ARG A 412 6.27 -2.92 -13.26
CA ARG A 412 6.78 -4.25 -13.57
C ARG A 412 6.97 -4.42 -15.08
N SER A 413 7.88 -5.29 -15.46
CA SER A 413 8.14 -5.67 -16.86
C SER A 413 7.11 -6.69 -17.37
N GLN A 414 6.91 -6.74 -18.68
CA GLN A 414 6.14 -7.81 -19.31
C GLN A 414 6.99 -9.09 -19.49
N ASP A 415 6.31 -10.24 -19.46
CA ASP A 415 6.87 -11.58 -19.64
C ASP A 415 6.35 -12.18 -20.95
N PHE A 416 7.24 -12.33 -21.93
CA PHE A 416 6.94 -12.87 -23.26
C PHE A 416 7.13 -14.40 -23.34
N THR A 417 7.64 -15.07 -22.29
CA THR A 417 8.00 -16.50 -22.30
C THR A 417 6.82 -17.49 -22.40
N GLN A 418 5.59 -16.97 -22.40
CA GLN A 418 4.36 -17.77 -22.56
C GLN A 418 3.89 -17.88 -24.01
N TYR A 419 4.57 -17.22 -24.95
CA TYR A 419 4.17 -17.08 -26.35
C TYR A 419 5.27 -17.67 -27.27
N GLU A 420 4.86 -18.33 -28.35
CA GLU A 420 5.77 -18.96 -29.30
C GLU A 420 6.39 -17.94 -30.26
N SER A 421 5.68 -16.84 -30.57
CA SER A 421 6.16 -15.80 -31.48
C SER A 421 5.66 -14.40 -31.14
N LEU A 422 6.43 -13.39 -31.57
CA LEU A 422 5.97 -12.01 -31.68
C LEU A 422 5.82 -11.66 -33.15
N SER A 423 4.75 -10.96 -33.49
CA SER A 423 4.51 -10.46 -34.84
C SER A 423 4.24 -8.97 -34.83
N PHE A 424 4.60 -8.30 -35.92
CA PHE A 424 4.19 -6.95 -36.23
C PHE A 424 4.06 -6.81 -37.74
N PHE A 425 3.29 -5.82 -38.19
CA PHE A 425 3.24 -5.43 -39.59
C PHE A 425 4.17 -4.25 -39.83
N PHE A 426 4.83 -4.23 -40.98
CA PHE A 426 5.43 -3.02 -41.50
C PHE A 426 5.16 -2.88 -43.00
N ARG A 427 5.33 -1.67 -43.51
CA ARG A 427 5.33 -1.38 -44.95
C ARG A 427 6.24 -0.19 -45.24
N ASP A 428 6.65 -0.08 -46.49
CA ASP A 428 7.16 1.18 -47.02
C ASP A 428 6.02 2.20 -47.15
N GLY A 429 6.35 3.47 -46.98
CA GLY A 429 5.46 4.62 -47.08
C GLY A 429 4.87 4.75 -48.48
N ARG A 430 3.70 5.40 -48.58
CA ARG A 430 2.93 5.43 -49.82
C ARG A 430 3.53 6.43 -50.82
N ALA A 431 3.89 5.95 -52.01
CA ALA A 431 3.98 6.81 -53.19
C ALA A 431 2.57 7.32 -53.55
N ALA A 432 2.39 8.64 -53.59
CA ALA A 432 1.11 9.34 -53.77
C ALA A 432 0.26 8.83 -54.96
N GLU A 433 -1.06 8.98 -54.84
CA GLU A 433 -1.99 8.62 -55.91
C GLU A 433 -1.67 9.41 -57.19
N GLY A 434 -1.42 8.67 -58.28
CA GLY A 434 -0.86 9.22 -59.52
C GLY A 434 0.55 8.74 -59.87
N GLY A 435 1.18 7.92 -59.02
CA GLY A 435 2.45 7.24 -59.34
C GLY A 435 3.70 8.09 -59.12
N GLY A 436 3.58 9.15 -58.31
CA GLY A 436 4.71 9.95 -57.81
C GLY A 436 5.02 9.63 -56.35
N LEU A 437 6.22 9.96 -55.87
CA LEU A 437 6.53 9.90 -54.44
C LEU A 437 5.73 10.99 -53.68
N ARG A 438 5.59 10.85 -52.37
CA ARG A 438 5.06 11.92 -51.49
C ARG A 438 5.91 13.18 -51.68
N GLU A 439 5.25 14.35 -51.72
CA GLU A 439 5.93 15.63 -51.92
C GLU A 439 7.01 15.85 -50.84
N GLY A 440 8.26 16.01 -51.29
CA GLY A 440 9.46 16.04 -50.44
C GLY A 440 10.43 14.86 -50.62
N PHE A 441 9.98 13.73 -51.17
CA PHE A 441 10.83 12.55 -51.41
C PHE A 441 11.18 12.37 -52.89
N SER A 442 12.46 12.10 -53.18
CA SER A 442 12.99 11.92 -54.54
C SER A 442 13.30 10.48 -54.92
N GLU A 443 13.50 9.60 -53.93
CA GLU A 443 13.77 8.17 -54.11
C GLU A 443 12.98 7.32 -53.08
N PRO A 444 12.77 6.01 -53.35
CA PRO A 444 12.27 5.06 -52.36
C PRO A 444 13.12 4.95 -51.09
N SER A 445 12.46 4.52 -50.01
CA SER A 445 13.07 4.30 -48.69
C SER A 445 14.28 3.35 -48.78
N SER A 446 15.40 3.77 -48.18
CA SER A 446 16.63 2.96 -48.08
C SER A 446 17.13 2.81 -46.65
N GLY A 447 18.08 1.89 -46.48
CA GLY A 447 18.65 1.50 -45.19
C GLY A 447 17.95 0.28 -44.60
N THR A 448 18.37 -0.10 -43.41
CA THR A 448 17.88 -1.28 -42.71
C THR A 448 16.92 -0.87 -41.59
N MET A 449 15.66 -1.27 -41.70
CA MET A 449 14.67 -1.16 -40.63
C MET A 449 15.01 -2.14 -39.51
N PHE A 450 14.87 -1.74 -38.25
CA PHE A 450 15.04 -2.64 -37.10
C PHE A 450 13.97 -2.48 -36.04
N PHE A 451 13.74 -3.58 -35.31
CA PHE A 451 12.93 -3.66 -34.11
C PHE A 451 13.74 -4.33 -32.99
N ARG A 452 13.99 -3.60 -31.91
CA ARG A 452 14.67 -4.10 -30.70
C ARG A 452 13.70 -4.27 -29.55
N PHE A 453 13.88 -5.31 -28.74
CA PHE A 453 13.11 -5.50 -27.51
C PHE A 453 13.93 -6.20 -26.42
N GLY A 454 13.80 -5.74 -25.18
CA GLY A 454 14.59 -6.29 -24.08
C GLY A 454 14.40 -5.60 -22.72
N PRO A 455 15.18 -6.01 -21.70
CA PRO A 455 15.22 -5.37 -20.39
C PRO A 455 15.87 -3.97 -20.36
N ASP A 456 16.84 -3.68 -21.24
CA ASP A 456 17.61 -2.43 -21.26
C ASP A 456 18.26 -2.17 -22.64
N THR A 457 19.03 -1.08 -22.74
CA THR A 457 19.72 -0.62 -23.96
C THR A 457 20.93 -1.45 -24.37
N THR A 458 21.50 -2.25 -23.46
CA THR A 458 22.70 -3.07 -23.70
C THR A 458 22.41 -4.56 -23.81
N ASN A 459 21.22 -4.99 -23.38
CA ASN A 459 20.74 -6.36 -23.41
C ASN A 459 19.39 -6.40 -24.15
N PHE A 460 19.41 -6.67 -25.46
CA PHE A 460 18.20 -6.73 -26.27
C PHE A 460 18.30 -7.78 -27.39
N TYR A 461 17.13 -8.20 -27.87
CA TYR A 461 16.97 -8.90 -29.14
C TYR A 461 16.70 -7.88 -30.24
N GLU A 462 17.27 -8.07 -31.44
CA GLU A 462 17.01 -7.26 -32.63
C GLU A 462 16.46 -8.14 -33.77
N PHE A 463 15.41 -7.68 -34.42
CA PHE A 463 15.07 -8.06 -35.79
C PHE A 463 15.46 -6.91 -36.71
N SER A 464 16.07 -7.19 -37.87
CA SER A 464 16.41 -6.16 -38.84
C SER A 464 16.26 -6.62 -40.29
N THR A 465 15.85 -5.70 -41.18
CA THR A 465 15.58 -5.99 -42.59
C THR A 465 15.90 -4.81 -43.51
N ALA A 466 16.66 -5.07 -44.56
CA ALA A 466 16.88 -4.14 -45.68
C ALA A 466 15.82 -4.31 -46.80
N ARG A 467 14.79 -5.14 -46.59
CA ARG A 467 13.81 -5.52 -47.62
C ARG A 467 12.58 -4.60 -47.60
N LEU A 468 12.83 -3.32 -47.86
CA LEU A 468 11.80 -2.31 -48.04
C LEU A 468 11.21 -2.45 -49.46
N THR A 469 9.90 -2.65 -49.56
CA THR A 469 9.20 -2.89 -50.85
C THR A 469 8.42 -1.64 -51.22
N ALA A 470 8.90 -0.92 -52.22
CA ALA A 470 8.42 0.41 -52.60
C ALA A 470 7.45 0.41 -53.81
N GLY A 471 6.76 1.53 -54.00
CA GLY A 471 5.92 1.79 -55.19
C GLY A 471 4.47 1.34 -55.04
N GLU A 472 3.79 1.04 -56.16
CA GLU A 472 2.38 0.61 -56.16
C GLU A 472 2.19 -0.76 -55.49
N ASP A 473 3.24 -1.59 -55.42
CA ASP A 473 3.27 -2.89 -54.75
C ASP A 473 3.64 -2.80 -53.25
N ALA A 474 3.70 -1.59 -52.65
CA ALA A 474 4.04 -1.36 -51.24
C ALA A 474 2.93 -1.83 -50.27
N ALA A 475 2.76 -3.15 -50.16
CA ALA A 475 1.80 -3.81 -49.29
C ALA A 475 2.34 -4.02 -47.86
N TRP A 476 1.41 -4.21 -46.92
CA TRP A 476 1.75 -4.62 -45.55
C TRP A 476 2.39 -6.01 -45.52
N ARG A 477 3.57 -6.08 -44.89
CA ARG A 477 4.30 -7.33 -44.60
C ARG A 477 4.19 -7.64 -43.12
N GLU A 478 3.59 -8.79 -42.78
CA GLU A 478 3.66 -9.32 -41.41
C GLU A 478 5.01 -10.03 -41.20
N VAL A 479 5.73 -9.63 -40.15
CA VAL A 479 6.92 -10.31 -39.64
C VAL A 479 6.52 -11.28 -38.54
N PHE A 480 7.12 -12.46 -38.53
CA PHE A 480 6.99 -13.45 -37.47
C PHE A 480 8.37 -13.70 -36.87
N ILE A 481 8.58 -13.26 -35.63
CA ILE A 481 9.77 -13.57 -34.84
C ILE A 481 9.45 -14.78 -33.98
N GLU A 482 9.99 -15.94 -34.32
CA GLU A 482 9.89 -17.14 -33.48
C GLU A 482 10.81 -16.98 -32.25
N MET A 483 10.22 -17.06 -31.06
CA MET A 483 10.94 -16.77 -29.81
C MET A 483 11.99 -17.83 -29.48
N GLN A 484 11.69 -19.10 -29.71
CA GLN A 484 12.59 -20.20 -29.35
C GLN A 484 13.91 -20.13 -30.14
N PRO A 485 13.93 -20.12 -31.49
CA PRO A 485 15.18 -19.96 -32.25
C PRO A 485 15.97 -18.70 -31.87
N LEU A 486 15.29 -17.59 -31.61
CA LEU A 486 15.90 -16.34 -31.16
C LEU A 486 16.62 -16.48 -29.80
N THR A 487 16.03 -17.20 -28.84
CA THR A 487 16.69 -17.49 -27.56
C THR A 487 17.82 -18.52 -27.69
N GLU A 488 17.67 -19.49 -28.59
CA GLU A 488 18.64 -20.57 -28.84
C GLU A 488 19.97 -20.03 -29.41
N LEU A 489 19.97 -18.91 -30.13
CA LEU A 489 21.20 -18.22 -30.56
C LEU A 489 22.18 -17.98 -29.40
N LYS A 490 21.72 -17.80 -28.16
CA LYS A 490 22.60 -17.61 -26.99
C LYS A 490 23.40 -18.84 -26.58
N LEU A 491 23.09 -20.02 -27.14
CA LEU A 491 23.87 -21.25 -26.97
C LEU A 491 25.11 -21.26 -27.87
N ASP A 492 25.10 -20.51 -28.98
CA ASP A 492 26.25 -20.39 -29.86
C ASP A 492 27.35 -19.52 -29.23
N PRO A 493 28.63 -19.75 -29.57
CA PRO A 493 29.70 -18.84 -29.17
C PRO A 493 29.45 -17.44 -29.75
N PRO A 494 29.81 -16.36 -29.03
CA PRO A 494 29.65 -15.01 -29.55
C PRO A 494 30.47 -14.82 -30.83
N GLU A 495 29.85 -14.28 -31.88
CA GLU A 495 30.55 -14.03 -33.16
C GLU A 495 31.65 -12.99 -32.96
N LYS A 496 31.34 -11.94 -32.20
CA LYS A 496 32.20 -10.79 -31.90
C LYS A 496 31.71 -10.07 -30.64
N LEU A 497 32.52 -9.11 -30.19
CA LEU A 497 32.12 -8.08 -29.24
C LEU A 497 31.82 -6.79 -29.99
N VAL A 498 30.63 -6.23 -29.78
CA VAL A 498 30.20 -4.92 -30.30
C VAL A 498 30.23 -3.91 -29.15
N THR A 499 30.42 -2.62 -29.44
CA THR A 499 30.25 -1.58 -28.41
C THR A 499 28.83 -1.03 -28.48
N VAL A 500 28.13 -1.05 -27.35
CA VAL A 500 26.79 -0.46 -27.21
C VAL A 500 26.82 0.48 -26.01
N GLU A 501 26.51 1.76 -26.23
CA GLU A 501 26.60 2.82 -25.22
C GLU A 501 27.96 2.79 -24.47
N GLY A 502 29.06 2.70 -25.22
CA GLY A 502 30.41 2.63 -24.64
C GLY A 502 30.74 1.34 -23.86
N ARG A 503 29.89 0.31 -23.87
CA ARG A 503 30.15 -1.00 -23.25
C ARG A 503 30.34 -2.10 -24.28
N GLN A 504 31.34 -2.95 -24.10
CA GLN A 504 31.50 -4.16 -24.89
C GLN A 504 30.41 -5.17 -24.53
N VAL A 505 29.60 -5.56 -25.51
CA VAL A 505 28.53 -6.57 -25.40
C VAL A 505 28.78 -7.69 -26.41
N GLU A 506 28.37 -8.91 -26.06
CA GLU A 506 28.43 -10.05 -26.97
C GLU A 506 27.38 -9.92 -28.08
N TYR A 507 27.78 -10.16 -29.34
CA TYR A 507 26.88 -10.15 -30.49
C TYR A 507 26.77 -11.54 -31.12
N ARG A 508 25.55 -11.92 -31.50
CA ARG A 508 25.21 -13.16 -32.20
C ARG A 508 24.08 -12.90 -33.18
N SER A 509 24.07 -13.56 -34.33
CA SER A 509 23.06 -13.36 -35.37
C SER A 509 22.75 -14.60 -36.20
N THR A 510 21.63 -14.57 -36.90
CA THR A 510 21.26 -15.51 -37.94
C THR A 510 20.40 -14.81 -38.99
N VAL A 511 20.38 -15.35 -40.21
CA VAL A 511 19.55 -14.83 -41.30
C VAL A 511 18.42 -15.82 -41.58
N VAL A 512 17.18 -15.38 -41.37
CA VAL A 512 15.96 -16.17 -41.60
C VAL A 512 15.17 -15.54 -42.73
N ASP A 513 14.92 -16.30 -43.79
CA ASP A 513 14.24 -15.88 -45.03
C ASP A 513 14.79 -14.61 -45.71
N GLY A 514 15.95 -14.08 -45.29
CA GLY A 514 16.55 -12.84 -45.79
C GLY A 514 16.34 -11.61 -44.88
N ASP A 515 15.83 -11.78 -43.66
CA ASP A 515 15.94 -10.81 -42.56
C ASP A 515 16.95 -11.33 -41.52
N THR A 516 17.51 -10.44 -40.73
CA THR A 516 18.46 -10.76 -39.66
C THR A 516 17.75 -10.80 -38.30
N LEU A 517 18.02 -11.84 -37.53
CA LEU A 517 17.71 -11.92 -36.11
C LEU A 517 19.03 -11.88 -35.34
N ALA A 518 19.14 -11.01 -34.33
CA ALA A 518 20.35 -10.83 -33.54
C ALA A 518 20.08 -10.72 -32.04
N VAL A 519 21.13 -11.04 -31.27
CA VAL A 519 21.14 -10.99 -29.81
C VAL A 519 22.34 -10.17 -29.34
N TYR A 520 22.07 -9.12 -28.57
CA TYR A 520 23.07 -8.26 -27.96
C TYR A 520 23.09 -8.48 -26.45
N GLY A 521 24.24 -8.88 -25.89
CA GLY A 521 24.41 -9.14 -24.46
C GLY A 521 23.67 -10.39 -23.96
N ALA A 522 23.06 -10.30 -22.77
CA ALA A 522 22.29 -11.37 -22.14
C ALA A 522 20.82 -10.97 -21.88
N PRO A 523 20.02 -10.73 -22.93
CA PRO A 523 18.61 -10.35 -22.82
C PRO A 523 17.75 -11.49 -22.27
N THR A 524 16.56 -11.12 -21.77
CA THR A 524 15.56 -12.09 -21.31
C THR A 524 14.13 -11.69 -21.68
N LEU A 525 13.40 -12.60 -22.32
CA LEU A 525 11.98 -12.49 -22.63
C LEU A 525 11.09 -12.40 -21.37
N ALA A 526 11.58 -12.84 -20.21
CA ALA A 526 10.84 -12.75 -18.95
C ALA A 526 10.83 -11.34 -18.33
N ARG A 527 11.58 -10.40 -18.90
CA ARG A 527 11.67 -9.00 -18.46
C ARG A 527 11.85 -8.09 -19.67
N VAL A 528 10.83 -7.96 -20.51
CA VAL A 528 10.78 -6.92 -21.53
C VAL A 528 10.30 -5.61 -20.89
N ARG A 529 11.06 -4.54 -21.09
CA ARG A 529 10.85 -3.20 -20.52
C ARG A 529 10.95 -2.08 -21.53
N ARG A 530 11.65 -2.32 -22.64
CA ARG A 530 11.83 -1.35 -23.71
C ARG A 530 11.64 -2.05 -25.04
N MET A 531 10.92 -1.39 -25.93
CA MET A 531 10.85 -1.70 -27.34
C MET A 531 11.37 -0.48 -28.10
N THR A 532 12.20 -0.67 -29.12
CA THR A 532 12.75 0.39 -29.96
C THR A 532 12.50 0.04 -31.43
N LEU A 533 12.00 0.98 -32.21
CA LEU A 533 11.88 0.89 -33.67
C LEU A 533 12.82 1.92 -34.29
N GLY A 534 13.42 1.62 -35.44
CA GLY A 534 14.29 2.59 -36.11
C GLY A 534 14.78 2.13 -37.48
N VAL A 535 15.64 2.96 -38.05
CA VAL A 535 16.32 2.73 -39.33
C VAL A 535 17.83 2.99 -39.19
N ARG A 536 18.65 2.17 -39.84
CA ARG A 536 20.11 2.23 -39.84
C ARG A 536 20.61 2.59 -41.24
N GLY A 537 21.53 3.55 -41.33
CA GLY A 537 22.25 3.94 -42.54
C GLY A 537 23.40 2.98 -42.86
N ASP A 538 23.07 1.83 -43.45
CA ASP A 538 24.03 0.78 -43.83
C ASP A 538 23.97 0.41 -45.33
N ASP A 539 23.45 1.31 -46.17
CA ASP A 539 23.45 1.17 -47.64
C ASP A 539 24.76 1.73 -48.24
N PRO A 540 25.68 0.88 -48.74
CA PRO A 540 26.97 1.32 -49.27
C PRO A 540 26.86 1.98 -50.66
N SER A 541 25.66 2.04 -51.24
CA SER A 541 25.41 2.70 -52.53
C SER A 541 25.00 4.17 -52.39
N ARG A 542 24.67 4.63 -51.18
CA ARG A 542 24.20 5.98 -50.88
C ARG A 542 25.07 6.64 -49.80
N SER A 543 25.20 7.96 -49.79
CA SER A 543 25.84 8.73 -48.71
C SER A 543 24.89 9.10 -47.58
N THR A 544 23.59 9.19 -47.89
CA THR A 544 22.50 9.40 -46.94
C THR A 544 21.32 8.50 -47.29
N ILE A 545 20.51 8.14 -46.30
CA ILE A 545 19.23 7.47 -46.47
C ILE A 545 18.09 8.40 -46.08
N SER A 546 17.01 8.32 -46.86
CA SER A 546 15.73 8.97 -46.59
C SER A 546 14.62 7.96 -46.87
N GLY A 547 13.45 8.15 -46.27
CA GLY A 547 12.30 7.26 -46.44
C GLY A 547 11.21 7.48 -45.41
N GLU A 548 10.16 6.66 -45.52
CA GLU A 548 9.02 6.66 -44.62
C GLU A 548 8.60 5.20 -44.40
N ILE A 549 8.55 4.72 -43.16
CA ILE A 549 8.21 3.33 -42.84
C ILE A 549 7.08 3.30 -41.82
N TRP A 550 6.01 2.58 -42.14
CA TRP A 550 4.86 2.45 -41.24
C TRP A 550 4.93 1.13 -40.49
N VAL A 551 4.66 1.14 -39.18
CA VAL A 551 4.73 -0.04 -38.31
C VAL A 551 3.46 -0.14 -37.47
N ASN A 552 2.85 -1.33 -37.48
CA ASN A 552 1.54 -1.56 -36.87
C ASN A 552 1.46 -2.94 -36.17
N GLU A 553 0.53 -3.06 -35.22
CA GLU A 553 0.11 -4.31 -34.58
C GLU A 553 1.25 -5.18 -34.00
N ILE A 554 2.12 -4.58 -33.18
CA ILE A 554 3.03 -5.35 -32.34
C ILE A 554 2.21 -6.17 -31.34
N ARG A 555 2.27 -7.51 -31.48
CA ARG A 555 1.51 -8.45 -30.68
C ARG A 555 2.25 -9.77 -30.46
N LEU A 556 1.97 -10.39 -29.33
CA LEU A 556 2.40 -11.74 -29.02
C LEU A 556 1.37 -12.73 -29.57
N ARG A 557 1.82 -13.70 -30.36
CA ARG A 557 1.00 -14.73 -31.00
C ARG A 557 1.26 -16.10 -30.35
N SER A 558 0.35 -17.04 -30.61
CA SER A 558 0.48 -18.44 -30.23
C SER A 558 0.94 -18.67 -28.78
N VAL A 559 0.02 -18.45 -27.83
CA VAL A 559 0.22 -18.87 -26.42
C VAL A 559 0.55 -20.36 -26.39
N MET A 560 1.65 -20.74 -25.72
CA MET A 560 2.11 -22.13 -25.59
C MET A 560 1.00 -23.02 -25.02
N LYS A 561 0.65 -24.08 -25.75
CA LYS A 561 -0.51 -24.97 -25.48
C LYS A 561 -0.14 -26.32 -24.86
N ASP A 562 1.04 -26.42 -24.26
CA ASP A 562 1.54 -27.66 -23.68
C ASP A 562 0.63 -28.20 -22.58
N THR A 563 0.46 -29.53 -22.56
CA THR A 563 -0.44 -30.19 -21.62
C THR A 563 0.27 -30.52 -20.31
N GLY A 564 -0.04 -29.77 -19.25
CA GLY A 564 0.48 -30.03 -17.91
C GLY A 564 -0.24 -31.12 -17.14
N TYR A 565 0.53 -32.00 -16.49
CA TYR A 565 0.02 -33.08 -15.65
C TYR A 565 0.18 -32.79 -14.15
N ALA A 566 -0.84 -33.17 -13.38
CA ALA A 566 -0.79 -33.18 -11.93
C ALA A 566 -1.15 -34.57 -11.40
N SER A 567 -0.28 -35.14 -10.57
CA SER A 567 -0.57 -36.40 -9.86
C SER A 567 -0.33 -36.24 -8.37
N ARG A 568 -1.20 -36.86 -7.57
CA ARG A 568 -1.11 -36.88 -6.11
C ARG A 568 -1.55 -38.24 -5.58
N LEU A 569 -0.65 -38.92 -4.90
CA LEU A 569 -0.92 -40.14 -4.15
C LEU A 569 -0.83 -39.84 -2.65
N THR A 570 -1.82 -40.27 -1.87
CA THR A 570 -1.77 -40.20 -0.41
C THR A 570 -2.15 -41.56 0.18
N GLY A 571 -1.37 -42.02 1.14
CA GLY A 571 -1.53 -43.31 1.80
C GLY A 571 -1.54 -43.15 3.31
N ASN A 572 -2.42 -43.86 4.01
CA ASN A 572 -2.50 -43.85 5.46
C ASN A 572 -2.76 -45.27 5.97
N ALA A 573 -1.87 -45.80 6.79
CA ALA A 573 -1.94 -47.13 7.38
C ALA A 573 -1.86 -47.08 8.90
N ARG A 574 -2.62 -47.93 9.58
CA ARG A 574 -2.58 -48.09 11.05
C ARG A 574 -2.50 -49.57 11.41
N PHE A 575 -1.37 -49.96 12.00
CA PHE A 575 -1.07 -51.32 12.42
C PHE A 575 -1.42 -51.47 13.90
N ALA A 576 -2.71 -51.76 14.15
CA ALA A 576 -3.31 -51.79 15.49
C ALA A 576 -2.98 -50.52 16.29
N ASP A 577 -2.58 -50.67 17.55
CA ASP A 577 -2.11 -49.57 18.41
C ASP A 577 -0.58 -49.36 18.36
N LEU A 578 0.17 -50.06 17.49
CA LEU A 578 1.64 -50.04 17.52
C LEU A 578 2.25 -49.00 16.60
N LEU A 579 1.88 -48.98 15.32
CA LEU A 579 2.46 -48.11 14.30
C LEU A 579 1.37 -47.43 13.49
N THR A 580 1.49 -46.12 13.29
CA THR A 580 0.73 -45.41 12.25
C THR A 580 1.71 -44.84 11.24
N ALA A 581 1.48 -45.11 9.95
CA ALA A 581 2.31 -44.61 8.86
C ALA A 581 1.45 -43.81 7.88
N SER A 582 1.92 -42.64 7.48
CA SER A 582 1.30 -41.82 6.44
C SER A 582 2.33 -41.42 5.40
N GLY A 583 1.92 -41.42 4.14
CA GLY A 583 2.75 -41.07 3.00
C GLY A 583 2.01 -40.16 2.03
N GLY A 584 2.74 -39.22 1.44
CA GLY A 584 2.30 -38.38 0.34
C GLY A 584 3.33 -38.42 -0.78
N MET A 585 2.88 -38.43 -2.02
CA MET A 585 3.70 -38.19 -3.20
C MET A 585 2.92 -37.27 -4.14
N ARG A 586 3.60 -36.31 -4.73
CA ARG A 586 3.07 -35.35 -5.68
C ARG A 586 4.09 -35.18 -6.82
N LYS A 587 3.60 -35.21 -8.05
CA LYS A 587 4.34 -34.77 -9.23
C LYS A 587 3.49 -33.73 -9.94
N LEU A 588 4.05 -32.56 -10.19
CA LEU A 588 3.44 -31.47 -10.94
C LEU A 588 4.36 -31.09 -12.11
N ASP A 589 3.77 -30.93 -13.28
CA ASP A 589 4.45 -30.48 -14.48
C ASP A 589 4.66 -28.95 -14.49
N SER A 590 5.66 -28.44 -15.21
CA SER A 590 5.82 -26.99 -15.41
C SER A 590 4.63 -26.36 -16.12
N GLU A 591 3.97 -27.17 -16.95
CA GLU A 591 2.85 -26.78 -17.81
C GLU A 591 1.49 -26.80 -17.09
N PHE A 592 1.46 -27.24 -15.82
CA PHE A 592 0.22 -27.28 -15.07
C PHE A 592 -0.26 -25.86 -14.71
N ARG A 593 -1.47 -25.52 -15.18
CA ARG A 593 -2.19 -24.28 -14.83
C ARG A 593 -3.38 -24.58 -13.93
N ARG A 594 -3.79 -23.61 -13.11
CA ARG A 594 -5.08 -23.64 -12.38
C ARG A 594 -6.08 -22.79 -13.17
N ILE A 595 -7.38 -22.96 -12.89
CA ILE A 595 -8.45 -22.21 -13.59
C ILE A 595 -8.28 -20.68 -13.42
N GLU A 596 -7.80 -20.25 -12.25
CA GLU A 596 -7.63 -18.84 -11.86
C GLU A 596 -6.15 -18.52 -11.55
N GLY A 597 -5.19 -19.16 -12.24
CA GLY A 597 -3.77 -18.93 -11.91
C GLY A 597 -2.77 -19.32 -12.99
N ASP A 598 -1.64 -18.64 -12.94
CA ASP A 598 -0.57 -18.69 -13.93
C ASP A 598 0.07 -20.09 -14.11
N ARG A 599 0.84 -20.22 -15.19
CA ARG A 599 1.70 -21.38 -15.49
C ARG A 599 2.65 -21.64 -14.33
N HIS A 600 2.79 -22.91 -13.91
CA HIS A 600 3.64 -23.23 -12.76
C HIS A 600 5.14 -22.98 -13.04
N GLY A 601 5.59 -23.12 -14.29
CA GLY A 601 6.93 -22.76 -14.76
C GLY A 601 8.07 -23.69 -14.29
N THR A 602 7.78 -24.61 -13.37
CA THR A 602 8.75 -25.55 -12.80
C THR A 602 8.13 -26.94 -12.63
N ASN A 603 8.91 -27.98 -12.87
CA ASN A 603 8.56 -29.37 -12.58
C ASN A 603 8.77 -29.65 -11.08
N GLU A 604 7.70 -29.87 -10.32
CA GLU A 604 7.75 -30.21 -8.88
C GLU A 604 7.59 -31.72 -8.67
N TYR A 605 8.58 -32.37 -8.07
CA TYR A 605 8.44 -33.72 -7.52
C TYR A 605 8.68 -33.70 -6.01
N SER A 606 7.63 -33.99 -5.22
CA SER A 606 7.71 -34.00 -3.77
C SER A 606 7.11 -35.26 -3.17
N TRP A 607 7.78 -35.82 -2.17
CA TRP A 607 7.26 -36.94 -1.40
C TRP A 607 7.62 -36.84 0.08
N ASN A 608 6.73 -37.33 0.93
CA ASN A 608 6.91 -37.35 2.37
C ASN A 608 6.41 -38.68 2.95
N VAL A 609 7.12 -39.21 3.94
CA VAL A 609 6.70 -40.36 4.73
C VAL A 609 6.88 -40.01 6.20
N ARG A 610 5.87 -40.33 7.01
CA ARG A 610 5.88 -40.18 8.45
C ARG A 610 5.44 -41.50 9.10
N GLY A 611 6.17 -41.95 10.11
CA GLY A 611 5.82 -43.09 10.94
C GLY A 611 5.83 -42.72 12.42
N ASP A 612 4.75 -42.99 13.14
CA ASP A 612 4.64 -42.82 14.59
C ASP A 612 4.53 -44.20 15.26
N LEU A 613 5.61 -44.65 15.91
CA LEU A 613 5.78 -45.97 16.54
C LEU A 613 5.66 -45.87 18.07
N LYS A 614 4.68 -46.57 18.64
CA LYS A 614 4.38 -46.60 20.08
C LYS A 614 5.13 -47.72 20.81
N LEU A 615 6.44 -47.54 21.03
CA LEU A 615 7.29 -48.54 21.69
C LEU A 615 6.83 -48.92 23.10
N ASN A 616 6.00 -48.09 23.76
CA ASN A 616 5.42 -48.45 25.06
C ASN A 616 4.65 -49.76 25.06
N LYS A 617 4.08 -50.19 23.92
CA LYS A 617 3.31 -51.43 23.82
C LYS A 617 4.11 -52.69 24.16
N PHE A 618 5.44 -52.66 24.02
CA PHE A 618 6.33 -53.73 24.47
C PHE A 618 6.52 -53.77 26.00
N PHE A 619 6.19 -52.68 26.71
CA PHE A 619 6.44 -52.48 28.14
C PHE A 619 5.23 -51.90 28.90
N ASP A 620 4.00 -52.14 28.42
CA ASP A 620 2.76 -51.54 28.97
C ASP A 620 2.57 -51.83 30.48
N GLY A 621 3.16 -52.91 31.01
CA GLY A 621 3.19 -53.25 32.44
C GLY A 621 3.96 -52.24 33.31
N LEU A 622 4.92 -51.51 32.75
CA LEU A 622 5.69 -50.47 33.45
C LEU A 622 5.00 -49.09 33.45
N GLY A 623 3.93 -48.93 32.66
CA GLY A 623 3.21 -47.66 32.53
C GLY A 623 4.06 -46.52 31.95
N VAL A 624 5.03 -46.86 31.09
CA VAL A 624 5.86 -45.90 30.35
C VAL A 624 5.15 -45.53 29.05
N SER A 625 5.33 -44.31 28.58
CA SER A 625 5.01 -43.83 27.24
C SER A 625 6.32 -43.56 26.52
N LEU A 626 6.47 -44.13 25.32
CA LEU A 626 7.64 -43.95 24.45
C LEU A 626 7.22 -43.98 22.97
N PRO A 627 6.45 -42.99 22.48
CA PRO A 627 6.30 -42.76 21.06
C PRO A 627 7.64 -42.32 20.45
N VAL A 628 7.97 -42.90 19.29
CA VAL A 628 9.04 -42.48 18.40
C VAL A 628 8.39 -42.08 17.08
N THR A 629 8.53 -40.83 16.68
CA THR A 629 8.08 -40.34 15.38
C THR A 629 9.30 -40.16 14.48
N GLY A 630 9.30 -40.82 13.33
CA GLY A 630 10.24 -40.57 12.24
C GLY A 630 9.50 -39.91 11.08
N ASP A 631 10.10 -38.88 10.50
CA ASP A 631 9.65 -38.24 9.27
C ASP A 631 10.80 -38.11 8.28
N TYR A 632 10.45 -38.24 7.00
CA TYR A 632 11.35 -38.06 5.87
C TYR A 632 10.57 -37.33 4.79
N SER A 633 11.16 -36.28 4.22
CA SER A 633 10.60 -35.59 3.07
C SER A 633 11.68 -35.23 2.07
N TYR A 634 11.30 -35.29 0.81
CA TYR A 634 12.10 -34.87 -0.32
C TYR A 634 11.24 -33.98 -1.22
N SER A 635 11.82 -32.89 -1.70
CA SER A 635 11.23 -32.04 -2.73
C SER A 635 12.31 -31.66 -3.73
N GLU A 636 11.97 -31.77 -5.00
CA GLU A 636 12.78 -31.43 -6.16
C GLU A 636 11.95 -30.50 -7.05
N THR A 637 12.54 -29.40 -7.48
CA THR A 637 11.94 -28.43 -8.38
C THR A 637 12.93 -28.13 -9.50
N THR A 638 12.61 -28.55 -10.72
CA THR A 638 13.43 -28.31 -11.91
C THR A 638 12.76 -27.20 -12.74
N PRO A 639 13.37 -26.02 -12.92
CA PRO A 639 12.76 -24.98 -13.74
C PRO A 639 12.72 -25.40 -15.22
N ARG A 640 11.77 -24.88 -15.99
CA ARG A 640 11.74 -25.07 -17.45
C ARG A 640 12.84 -24.27 -18.13
N LEU A 641 13.04 -23.03 -17.70
CA LEU A 641 14.02 -22.10 -18.25
C LEU A 641 15.29 -22.07 -17.38
N ALA A 642 16.44 -21.77 -18.00
CA ALA A 642 17.70 -21.61 -17.29
C ALA A 642 17.62 -20.46 -16.26
N PRO A 643 18.23 -20.59 -15.06
CA PRO A 643 18.13 -19.58 -14.01
C PRO A 643 18.59 -18.19 -14.48
N ASN A 644 17.74 -17.18 -14.32
CA ASN A 644 17.94 -15.80 -14.81
C ASN A 644 18.07 -15.65 -16.35
N SER A 645 17.60 -16.64 -17.11
CA SER A 645 17.57 -16.64 -18.58
C SER A 645 16.20 -17.10 -19.07
N ASP A 646 15.98 -17.00 -20.38
CA ASP A 646 14.79 -17.47 -21.11
C ASP A 646 15.07 -18.70 -21.98
N ILE A 647 16.32 -19.20 -22.01
CA ILE A 647 16.71 -20.44 -22.69
C ILE A 647 15.99 -21.62 -22.03
N GLU A 648 15.31 -22.44 -22.83
CA GLU A 648 14.67 -23.66 -22.34
C GLU A 648 15.70 -24.77 -22.05
N LEU A 649 15.60 -25.37 -20.86
CA LEU A 649 16.45 -26.47 -20.44
C LEU A 649 15.96 -27.76 -21.10
N ILE A 650 16.58 -28.12 -22.21
CA ILE A 650 16.29 -29.38 -22.93
C ILE A 650 17.16 -30.51 -22.37
N ASP A 651 18.45 -30.27 -22.16
CA ASP A 651 19.40 -31.31 -21.74
C ASP A 651 19.26 -31.69 -20.26
N GLU A 652 19.35 -33.00 -19.99
CA GLU A 652 19.25 -33.55 -18.64
C GLU A 652 20.44 -33.15 -17.74
N ALA A 653 21.60 -32.82 -18.32
CA ALA A 653 22.72 -32.27 -17.58
C ALA A 653 22.35 -30.90 -16.97
N ASP A 654 21.87 -29.97 -17.79
CA ASP A 654 21.56 -28.61 -17.37
C ASP A 654 20.35 -28.57 -16.44
N LYS A 655 19.35 -29.43 -16.66
CA LYS A 655 18.25 -29.67 -15.70
C LYS A 655 18.77 -30.16 -14.33
N ILE A 656 19.75 -31.06 -14.31
CA ILE A 656 20.38 -31.58 -13.09
C ILE A 656 21.17 -30.50 -12.34
N GLU A 657 21.65 -29.48 -13.05
CA GLU A 657 22.33 -28.31 -12.47
C GLU A 657 21.38 -27.20 -12.02
N ALA A 658 20.33 -26.93 -12.79
CA ALA A 658 19.33 -25.89 -12.53
C ALA A 658 18.29 -26.28 -11.47
N ARG A 659 18.11 -27.58 -11.19
CA ARG A 659 17.16 -28.03 -10.17
C ARG A 659 17.54 -27.57 -8.76
N SER A 660 16.51 -27.28 -7.98
CA SER A 660 16.62 -27.16 -6.53
C SER A 660 16.09 -28.43 -5.85
N THR A 661 16.83 -28.97 -4.90
CA THR A 661 16.45 -30.15 -4.11
C THR A 661 16.51 -29.83 -2.62
N THR A 662 15.61 -30.42 -1.84
CA THR A 662 15.60 -30.33 -0.39
C THR A 662 15.21 -31.68 0.19
N ARG A 663 16.03 -32.17 1.12
CA ARG A 663 15.87 -33.45 1.82
C ARG A 663 15.84 -33.18 3.32
N ARG A 664 14.71 -33.46 3.97
CA ARG A 664 14.57 -33.31 5.43
C ARG A 664 14.33 -34.66 6.09
N GLN A 665 14.95 -34.87 7.23
CA GLN A 665 14.77 -36.06 8.06
C GLN A 665 14.58 -35.63 9.51
N GLY A 666 13.46 -36.00 10.11
CA GLY A 666 13.18 -35.77 11.52
C GLY A 666 13.08 -37.11 12.26
N VAL A 667 13.73 -37.21 13.42
CA VAL A 667 13.47 -38.28 14.38
C VAL A 667 13.24 -37.65 15.73
N SER A 668 12.08 -37.89 16.33
CA SER A 668 11.74 -37.43 17.67
C SER A 668 11.23 -38.56 18.55
N SER A 669 11.50 -38.47 19.84
CA SER A 669 11.08 -39.44 20.85
C SER A 669 10.73 -38.74 22.15
N ARG A 670 9.75 -39.27 22.88
CA ARG A 670 9.37 -38.77 24.20
C ARG A 670 9.20 -39.91 25.19
N PHE A 671 10.12 -40.01 26.15
CA PHE A 671 9.91 -40.80 27.36
C PHE A 671 9.04 -40.01 28.34
N ALA A 672 7.98 -40.62 28.85
CA ALA A 672 7.23 -40.12 30.00
C ALA A 672 6.61 -41.28 30.75
N LYS A 673 6.39 -41.16 32.06
CA LYS A 673 5.70 -42.19 32.83
C LYS A 673 4.25 -41.79 33.11
N THR A 674 3.31 -42.66 32.78
CA THR A 674 1.86 -42.36 32.76
C THR A 674 1.08 -43.03 33.88
N ARG A 675 1.63 -44.09 34.49
CA ARG A 675 1.03 -44.77 35.65
C ARG A 675 1.89 -44.58 36.91
N PRO A 676 1.32 -44.14 38.05
CA PRO A 676 2.05 -44.04 39.31
C PRO A 676 2.60 -45.39 39.81
N SER A 677 3.85 -45.36 40.26
CA SER A 677 4.58 -46.45 40.90
C SER A 677 4.03 -46.77 42.27
N ARG A 678 4.10 -48.06 42.63
CA ARG A 678 3.90 -48.51 44.02
C ARG A 678 5.06 -48.12 44.94
N ASN A 679 6.29 -48.07 44.44
CA ASN A 679 7.46 -47.62 45.20
C ASN A 679 7.41 -46.08 45.39
N PRO A 680 7.38 -45.56 46.64
CA PRO A 680 7.35 -44.12 46.90
C PRO A 680 8.54 -43.37 46.30
N PHE A 681 9.74 -43.97 46.24
CA PHE A 681 10.92 -43.32 45.67
C PHE A 681 10.70 -42.98 44.19
N LEU A 682 10.32 -43.99 43.38
CA LEU A 682 10.04 -43.80 41.95
C LEU A 682 8.87 -42.82 41.72
N ARG A 683 7.87 -42.85 42.61
CA ARG A 683 6.72 -41.93 42.57
C ARG A 683 7.10 -40.45 42.75
N TYR A 684 8.17 -40.17 43.48
CA TYR A 684 8.67 -38.80 43.64
C TYR A 684 9.78 -38.44 42.66
N THR A 685 10.54 -39.39 42.11
CA THR A 685 11.65 -39.13 41.19
C THR A 685 11.28 -39.34 39.71
N VAL A 686 11.07 -40.57 39.28
CA VAL A 686 10.94 -40.95 37.86
C VAL A 686 9.53 -40.70 37.31
N ASP A 687 8.49 -40.88 38.13
CA ASP A 687 7.10 -40.81 37.65
C ASP A 687 6.67 -39.42 37.18
N ASN A 688 7.34 -38.38 37.69
CA ASN A 688 7.09 -36.98 37.34
C ASN A 688 8.03 -36.48 36.22
N LEU A 689 8.97 -37.33 35.77
CA LEU A 689 9.95 -37.00 34.74
C LEU A 689 9.41 -37.33 33.35
N SER A 690 9.58 -36.39 32.43
CA SER A 690 9.44 -36.60 30.99
C SER A 690 10.67 -36.07 30.27
N VAL A 691 11.22 -36.88 29.38
CA VAL A 691 12.38 -36.54 28.56
C VAL A 691 11.93 -36.59 27.10
N ASN A 692 12.23 -35.56 26.32
CA ASN A 692 12.09 -35.59 24.88
C ASN A 692 13.45 -35.37 24.21
N GLY A 693 13.58 -35.86 22.99
CA GLY A 693 14.72 -35.61 22.13
C GLY A 693 14.27 -35.59 20.68
N SER A 694 14.85 -34.71 19.88
CA SER A 694 14.64 -34.65 18.44
C SER A 694 15.93 -34.34 17.70
N ARG A 695 16.17 -35.04 16.60
CA ARG A 695 17.24 -34.77 15.65
C ARG A 695 16.60 -34.50 14.30
N ASN A 696 16.82 -33.30 13.77
CA ASN A 696 16.33 -32.89 12.47
C ASN A 696 17.54 -32.56 11.59
N THR A 697 17.65 -33.17 10.41
CA THR A 697 18.62 -32.80 9.38
C THR A 697 17.89 -32.28 8.15
N SER A 698 18.46 -31.27 7.51
CA SER A 698 17.97 -30.69 6.26
C SER A 698 19.16 -30.44 5.34
N SER A 699 19.21 -31.14 4.21
CA SER A 699 20.16 -30.88 3.14
C SER A 699 19.41 -30.21 1.99
N SER A 700 19.89 -29.06 1.53
CA SER A 700 19.33 -28.31 0.41
C SER A 700 20.42 -27.96 -0.60
N ARG A 701 20.12 -28.13 -1.88
CA ARG A 701 20.95 -27.71 -3.01
C ARG A 701 20.09 -26.91 -3.96
N THR A 702 20.56 -25.75 -4.36
CA THR A 702 20.02 -24.91 -5.44
C THR A 702 21.13 -24.71 -6.49
N PRO A 703 20.88 -24.02 -7.62
CA PRO A 703 21.93 -23.71 -8.60
C PRO A 703 23.10 -22.90 -8.04
N PHE A 704 22.87 -22.14 -6.97
CA PHE A 704 23.83 -21.17 -6.42
C PHE A 704 24.35 -21.53 -5.02
N LEU A 705 23.69 -22.44 -4.30
CA LEU A 705 23.97 -22.71 -2.89
C LEU A 705 23.73 -24.19 -2.53
N VAL A 706 24.70 -24.80 -1.86
CA VAL A 706 24.54 -26.06 -1.12
C VAL A 706 24.54 -25.75 0.37
N SER A 707 23.67 -26.40 1.15
CA SER A 707 23.61 -26.26 2.61
C SER A 707 23.21 -27.56 3.29
N GLU A 708 23.78 -27.81 4.46
CA GLU A 708 23.37 -28.86 5.38
C GLU A 708 23.18 -28.26 6.79
N ASP A 709 21.94 -28.35 7.28
CA ASP A 709 21.53 -27.94 8.61
C ASP A 709 21.21 -29.17 9.48
N GLU A 710 21.88 -29.31 10.62
CA GLU A 710 21.51 -30.26 11.67
C GLU A 710 21.04 -29.52 12.91
N THR A 711 19.90 -29.91 13.48
CA THR A 711 19.45 -29.44 14.80
C THR A 711 19.15 -30.63 15.70
N ILE A 712 19.85 -30.72 16.83
CA ILE A 712 19.61 -31.66 17.92
C ILE A 712 19.02 -30.87 19.09
N THR A 713 17.83 -31.27 19.54
CA THR A 713 17.18 -30.72 20.73
C THR A 713 16.93 -31.84 21.73
N GLY A 714 17.13 -31.58 23.02
CA GLY A 714 16.79 -32.49 24.10
C GLY A 714 16.23 -31.74 25.29
N ALA A 715 15.08 -32.20 25.81
CA ALA A 715 14.46 -31.63 26.99
C ALA A 715 14.30 -32.67 28.10
N ALA A 716 14.56 -32.27 29.35
CA ALA A 716 14.16 -33.01 30.54
C ALA A 716 13.27 -32.12 31.40
N ASN A 717 12.02 -32.54 31.62
CA ASN A 717 11.01 -31.81 32.38
C ASN A 717 10.49 -32.69 33.52
N TYR A 718 10.60 -32.20 34.74
CA TYR A 718 10.14 -32.85 35.97
C TYR A 718 9.02 -32.01 36.60
N ASN A 719 7.83 -32.59 36.79
CA ASN A 719 6.65 -31.88 37.29
C ASN A 719 6.01 -32.62 38.48
N LEU A 720 6.49 -32.34 39.68
CA LEU A 720 5.94 -32.87 40.92
C LEU A 720 4.75 -32.03 41.38
N SER A 721 3.54 -32.59 41.26
CA SER A 721 2.32 -32.04 41.87
C SER A 721 1.81 -32.97 42.99
N PRO A 722 2.18 -32.72 44.26
CA PRO A 722 1.79 -33.58 45.37
C PRO A 722 0.35 -33.29 45.77
N GLY A 723 -0.56 -34.22 45.45
CA GLY A 723 -2.00 -34.05 45.62
C GLY A 723 -2.49 -33.63 47.02
N GLN A 724 -3.72 -33.12 47.06
CA GLN A 724 -4.30 -32.30 48.14
C GLN A 724 -4.59 -33.01 49.50
N ASN A 725 -3.86 -34.06 49.90
CA ASN A 725 -4.07 -34.79 51.17
C ASN A 725 -2.79 -35.02 52.01
N ARG A 726 -1.91 -34.01 52.12
CA ARG A 726 -0.68 -34.08 52.93
C ARG A 726 -0.52 -32.81 53.77
N THR A 727 -1.12 -32.83 54.95
CA THR A 727 -1.10 -31.73 55.93
C THR A 727 -0.89 -32.24 57.34
N PHE A 728 -0.35 -31.39 58.20
CA PHE A 728 -0.40 -31.54 59.65
C PHE A 728 -1.06 -30.31 60.27
N ARG A 729 -1.69 -30.45 61.43
CA ARG A 729 -2.50 -29.39 62.04
C ARG A 729 -1.67 -28.60 63.05
N VAL A 730 -1.56 -27.28 62.86
CA VAL A 730 -0.82 -26.37 63.74
C VAL A 730 -1.68 -25.13 64.00
N ALA A 731 -1.88 -24.77 65.28
CA ALA A 731 -2.58 -23.55 65.69
C ALA A 731 -3.94 -23.30 64.98
N GLY A 732 -4.68 -24.37 64.68
CA GLY A 732 -5.98 -24.30 63.97
C GLY A 732 -5.90 -24.40 62.43
N PHE A 733 -4.73 -24.21 61.84
CA PHE A 733 -4.48 -24.30 60.39
C PHE A 733 -4.06 -25.71 59.95
N ASN A 734 -4.32 -26.06 58.68
CA ASN A 734 -3.88 -27.29 58.05
C ASN A 734 -2.65 -27.01 57.17
N VAL A 735 -1.45 -27.17 57.74
CA VAL A 735 -0.21 -26.75 57.08
C VAL A 735 0.21 -27.75 55.98
N SER A 736 0.36 -27.27 54.74
CA SER A 736 0.90 -28.04 53.61
C SER A 736 2.42 -28.03 53.61
N TYR A 737 3.05 -29.18 53.73
CA TYR A 737 4.51 -29.30 53.81
C TYR A 737 5.21 -29.67 52.49
N PHE A 738 4.46 -29.75 51.39
CA PHE A 738 5.00 -29.96 50.05
C PHE A 738 4.50 -28.89 49.07
N PRO A 739 5.39 -28.18 48.35
CA PRO A 739 5.04 -27.37 47.20
C PRO A 739 4.86 -28.22 45.94
N THR A 740 4.17 -27.66 44.94
CA THR A 740 4.30 -28.10 43.54
C THR A 740 5.64 -27.61 43.01
N LEU A 741 6.41 -28.51 42.40
CA LEU A 741 7.75 -28.23 41.87
C LEU A 741 7.82 -28.64 40.40
N GLN A 742 8.16 -27.69 39.55
CA GLN A 742 8.42 -27.85 38.13
C GLN A 742 9.89 -27.53 37.88
N LEU A 743 10.61 -28.41 37.18
CA LEU A 743 11.98 -28.20 36.74
C LEU A 743 12.05 -28.54 35.26
N GLY A 744 12.70 -27.71 34.47
CA GLY A 744 12.93 -27.93 33.05
C GLY A 744 14.39 -27.71 32.69
N LEU A 745 14.88 -28.48 31.72
CA LEU A 745 16.19 -28.31 31.12
C LEU A 745 16.07 -28.61 29.62
N ASN A 746 16.30 -27.60 28.78
CA ASN A 746 16.26 -27.68 27.32
C ASN A 746 17.68 -27.42 26.78
N GLY A 747 18.30 -28.42 26.15
CA GLY A 747 19.51 -28.25 25.36
C GLY A 747 19.19 -28.20 23.88
N ARG A 748 19.82 -27.28 23.14
CA ARG A 748 19.80 -27.25 21.67
C ARG A 748 21.20 -27.10 21.12
N GLN A 749 21.57 -27.97 20.20
CA GLN A 749 22.73 -27.81 19.32
C GLN A 749 22.20 -27.62 17.89
N SER A 750 22.70 -26.62 17.18
CA SER A 750 22.49 -26.47 15.74
C SER A 750 23.86 -26.40 15.05
N PHE A 751 23.99 -27.06 13.91
CA PHE A 751 25.17 -27.04 13.06
C PHE A 751 24.72 -26.69 11.64
N ARG A 752 25.44 -25.79 10.99
CA ARG A 752 25.22 -25.39 9.61
C ARG A 752 26.53 -25.43 8.85
N GLU A 753 26.53 -26.14 7.74
CA GLU A 753 27.55 -26.08 6.72
C GLU A 753 26.92 -25.59 5.42
N SER A 754 27.64 -24.78 4.64
CA SER A 754 27.13 -24.23 3.40
C SER A 754 28.25 -23.87 2.46
N ALA A 755 28.07 -24.13 1.17
CA ALA A 755 29.00 -23.76 0.11
C ALA A 755 28.27 -23.00 -0.99
N ASP A 756 28.83 -21.89 -1.43
CA ASP A 756 28.35 -21.20 -2.63
C ASP A 756 28.83 -21.99 -3.86
N ILE A 757 27.94 -22.19 -4.83
CA ILE A 757 28.33 -22.69 -6.16
C ILE A 757 28.70 -21.46 -6.98
N ARG A 758 29.94 -21.44 -7.49
CA ARG A 758 30.43 -20.39 -8.38
C ARG A 758 30.94 -21.02 -9.67
N GLU A 759 31.00 -20.19 -10.69
CA GLU A 759 31.41 -20.53 -12.04
C GLU A 759 32.52 -19.56 -12.43
N ASP A 760 33.62 -20.08 -12.97
CA ASP A 760 34.72 -19.25 -13.45
C ASP A 760 34.51 -18.84 -14.92
N SER A 761 35.42 -18.00 -15.44
CA SER A 761 35.38 -17.53 -16.83
C SER A 761 35.62 -18.61 -17.89
N SER A 762 35.83 -19.88 -17.50
CA SER A 762 35.90 -21.04 -18.39
C SER A 762 34.61 -21.88 -18.38
N GLY A 763 33.57 -21.47 -17.64
CA GLY A 763 32.37 -22.25 -17.38
C GLY A 763 32.59 -23.36 -16.34
N THR A 764 33.76 -23.43 -15.70
CA THR A 764 34.04 -24.50 -14.73
C THR A 764 33.41 -24.15 -13.38
N ARG A 765 32.49 -25.00 -12.92
CA ARG A 765 31.82 -24.84 -11.63
C ARG A 765 32.61 -25.42 -10.47
N PHE A 766 32.74 -24.63 -9.41
CA PHE A 766 33.40 -25.01 -8.15
C PHE A 766 32.57 -24.61 -6.93
N GLN A 767 32.85 -25.25 -5.79
CA GLN A 767 32.18 -24.96 -4.52
C GLN A 767 33.10 -24.19 -3.59
N GLU A 768 32.67 -23.01 -3.17
CA GLU A 768 33.35 -22.22 -2.13
C GLU A 768 32.69 -22.49 -0.78
N VAL A 769 33.32 -23.35 0.02
CA VAL A 769 32.82 -23.75 1.34
C VAL A 769 32.99 -22.59 2.33
N ARG A 770 31.89 -22.19 2.97
CA ARG A 770 31.88 -21.19 4.05
C ARG A 770 32.23 -21.84 5.39
N ASP A 771 32.79 -21.05 6.30
CA ASP A 771 33.09 -21.52 7.67
C ASP A 771 31.86 -22.13 8.35
N PRO A 772 31.94 -23.39 8.84
CA PRO A 772 30.78 -24.07 9.42
C PRO A 772 30.36 -23.43 10.75
N VAL A 773 29.08 -23.03 10.83
CA VAL A 773 28.52 -22.34 11.98
C VAL A 773 27.88 -23.35 12.93
N ARG A 774 28.58 -23.62 14.03
CA ARG A 774 28.03 -24.39 15.16
C ARG A 774 27.52 -23.45 16.26
N THR A 775 26.32 -23.73 16.74
CA THR A 775 25.68 -23.05 17.89
C THR A 775 25.19 -24.07 18.93
N ARG A 776 25.38 -23.78 20.21
CA ARG A 776 24.98 -24.61 21.34
C ARG A 776 24.40 -23.75 22.46
N SER A 777 23.19 -24.06 22.87
CA SER A 777 22.50 -23.37 23.97
C SER A 777 21.91 -24.35 24.97
N LEU A 778 21.84 -23.89 26.23
CA LEU A 778 21.21 -24.60 27.34
C LEU A 778 20.30 -23.65 28.09
N GLU A 779 19.04 -24.03 28.26
CA GLU A 779 18.05 -23.28 29.01
C GLU A 779 17.54 -24.11 30.19
N GLY A 780 17.71 -23.61 31.41
CA GLY A 780 17.16 -24.21 32.62
C GLY A 780 15.99 -23.40 33.15
N SER A 781 14.91 -24.07 33.54
CA SER A 781 13.74 -23.46 34.18
C SER A 781 13.39 -24.13 35.51
N MET A 782 12.84 -23.36 36.43
CA MET A 782 12.37 -23.82 37.73
C MET A 782 11.10 -23.04 38.11
N GLY A 783 10.00 -23.76 38.30
CA GLY A 783 8.74 -23.24 38.84
C GLY A 783 8.45 -23.85 40.21
N VAL A 784 8.06 -23.04 41.18
CA VAL A 784 7.62 -23.49 42.52
C VAL A 784 6.28 -22.82 42.82
N GLN A 785 5.26 -23.60 43.16
CA GLN A 785 3.99 -23.08 43.68
C GLN A 785 3.68 -23.70 45.04
N TRP A 786 3.26 -22.89 46.01
CA TRP A 786 2.99 -23.34 47.37
C TRP A 786 1.80 -22.59 47.99
N ASP A 787 0.78 -23.34 48.41
CA ASP A 787 -0.17 -22.91 49.45
C ASP A 787 0.20 -23.60 50.78
N PRO A 788 0.89 -22.92 51.70
CA PRO A 788 1.27 -23.47 52.99
C PRO A 788 0.10 -23.65 53.97
N ILE A 789 -1.05 -22.99 53.78
CA ILE A 789 -2.12 -22.89 54.80
C ILE A 789 -3.41 -23.62 54.38
N ARG A 790 -3.53 -24.00 53.10
CA ARG A 790 -4.61 -24.83 52.52
C ARG A 790 -6.01 -24.28 52.73
N SER A 791 -6.14 -23.00 52.50
CA SER A 791 -7.42 -22.29 52.55
C SER A 791 -7.64 -21.38 51.34
N ASN A 792 -6.81 -21.50 50.30
CA ASN A 792 -6.75 -20.57 49.16
C ASN A 792 -6.45 -19.12 49.61
N THR A 793 -5.88 -18.98 50.81
CA THR A 793 -5.58 -17.72 51.49
C THR A 793 -4.12 -17.33 51.39
N PHE A 794 -3.19 -18.22 51.05
CA PHE A 794 -1.79 -17.88 50.82
C PHE A 794 -1.31 -18.63 49.58
N ASP A 795 -1.09 -17.91 48.48
CA ASP A 795 -0.57 -18.48 47.23
C ASP A 795 0.79 -17.85 46.96
N THR A 796 1.83 -18.68 46.87
CA THR A 796 3.16 -18.27 46.45
C THR A 796 3.49 -18.98 45.14
N GLN A 797 3.93 -18.21 44.15
CA GLN A 797 4.42 -18.69 42.87
C GLN A 797 5.81 -18.09 42.63
N PHE A 798 6.77 -18.90 42.21
CA PHE A 798 8.11 -18.46 41.81
C PHE A 798 8.48 -19.16 40.51
N SER A 799 8.97 -18.43 39.52
CA SER A 799 9.58 -18.98 38.32
C SER A 799 10.96 -18.40 38.10
N PHE A 800 11.93 -19.21 37.70
CA PHE A 800 13.28 -18.81 37.34
C PHE A 800 13.66 -19.48 36.02
N ASN A 801 14.11 -18.71 35.04
CA ASN A 801 14.58 -19.19 33.74
C ASN A 801 15.99 -18.64 33.49
N LYS A 802 16.87 -19.47 32.90
CA LYS A 802 18.26 -19.12 32.63
C LYS A 802 18.70 -19.72 31.30
N ARG A 803 19.10 -18.87 30.35
CA ARG A 803 19.66 -19.27 29.05
C ARG A 803 21.17 -19.06 29.03
N GLN A 804 21.89 -20.09 28.56
CA GLN A 804 23.33 -20.13 28.49
C GLN A 804 23.82 -20.51 27.09
N ASP A 805 24.98 -19.98 26.73
CA ASP A 805 25.76 -20.27 25.53
C ASP A 805 26.92 -21.21 25.90
N LEU A 806 27.03 -22.34 25.20
CA LEU A 806 28.04 -23.37 25.46
C LEU A 806 29.25 -23.27 24.51
N ASP A 807 29.28 -22.35 23.54
CA ASP A 807 30.33 -22.27 22.51
C ASP A 807 31.55 -21.43 22.93
N LEU A 808 31.66 -21.04 24.21
CA LEU A 808 32.89 -20.45 24.78
C LEU A 808 34.12 -21.36 24.64
N LYS A 809 33.92 -22.69 24.56
CA LYS A 809 34.96 -23.70 24.40
C LYS A 809 34.55 -24.66 23.26
N LYS A 810 34.64 -24.18 22.02
CA LYS A 810 34.13 -24.87 20.82
C LYS A 810 34.72 -26.28 20.62
N ASP A 811 35.94 -26.49 21.07
CA ASP A 811 36.71 -27.74 20.92
C ASP A 811 36.22 -28.89 21.82
N LEU A 812 35.44 -28.58 22.85
CA LEU A 812 34.96 -29.59 23.81
C LEU A 812 33.69 -30.31 23.33
N GLY A 813 33.52 -31.56 23.76
CA GLY A 813 32.29 -32.33 23.54
C GLY A 813 31.07 -31.71 24.24
N LEU A 814 29.85 -32.04 23.82
CA LEU A 814 28.63 -31.41 24.35
C LEU A 814 28.51 -31.54 25.88
N LEU A 815 28.65 -32.76 26.42
CA LEU A 815 28.59 -33.02 27.87
C LEU A 815 29.74 -32.37 28.65
N GLU A 816 30.84 -32.08 27.98
CA GLU A 816 32.03 -31.47 28.57
C GLU A 816 31.87 -29.95 28.61
N SER A 817 31.37 -29.32 27.53
CA SER A 817 30.98 -27.90 27.49
C SER A 817 29.90 -27.54 28.53
N VAL A 818 29.07 -28.50 28.96
CA VAL A 818 28.12 -28.31 30.08
C VAL A 818 28.80 -28.33 31.44
N LYS A 819 29.88 -29.10 31.62
CA LYS A 819 30.66 -29.19 32.87
C LYS A 819 31.66 -28.04 33.03
N GLU A 820 32.34 -27.69 31.95
CA GLU A 820 33.49 -26.77 31.88
C GLU A 820 33.14 -25.28 31.96
N GLY A 821 31.86 -24.96 32.16
CA GLY A 821 31.35 -23.59 32.29
C GLY A 821 30.89 -22.97 30.97
N SER A 822 29.87 -22.12 31.06
CA SER A 822 29.13 -21.57 29.93
C SER A 822 28.73 -20.11 30.17
N ARG A 823 28.55 -19.33 29.09
CA ARG A 823 28.16 -17.91 29.19
C ARG A 823 26.70 -17.81 29.56
N GLU A 824 26.34 -17.26 30.72
CA GLU A 824 24.96 -16.87 30.99
C GLU A 824 24.59 -15.70 30.05
N LEU A 825 23.66 -15.94 29.12
CA LEU A 825 23.18 -14.93 28.16
C LEU A 825 21.95 -14.20 28.67
N ARG A 826 21.06 -14.89 29.37
CA ARG A 826 19.83 -14.31 29.92
C ARG A 826 19.40 -15.00 31.19
N ARG A 827 18.86 -14.24 32.12
CA ARG A 827 18.14 -14.69 33.31
C ARG A 827 16.82 -13.94 33.41
N ASP A 828 15.78 -14.64 33.83
CA ASP A 828 14.45 -14.12 34.12
C ASP A 828 13.99 -14.78 35.42
N HIS A 829 13.46 -14.03 36.36
CA HIS A 829 12.71 -14.63 37.46
C HIS A 829 11.54 -13.77 37.90
N LYS A 830 10.47 -14.44 38.30
CA LYS A 830 9.19 -13.85 38.68
C LYS A 830 8.79 -14.45 40.00
N SER A 831 8.28 -13.64 40.91
CA SER A 831 7.64 -14.14 42.12
C SER A 831 6.33 -13.41 42.36
N ARG A 832 5.32 -14.16 42.80
CA ARG A 832 4.02 -13.69 43.22
C ARG A 832 3.75 -14.26 44.60
N VAL A 833 3.36 -13.40 45.53
CA VAL A 833 2.86 -13.79 46.85
C VAL A 833 1.51 -13.11 47.03
N SER A 834 0.44 -13.88 47.22
CA SER A 834 -0.89 -13.35 47.53
C SER A 834 -1.40 -13.91 48.85
N TRP A 835 -1.79 -13.03 49.77
CA TRP A 835 -2.33 -13.37 51.08
C TRP A 835 -3.72 -12.76 51.27
N ARG A 836 -4.71 -13.60 51.60
CA ARG A 836 -6.13 -13.27 51.75
C ARG A 836 -6.63 -13.74 53.13
N PRO A 837 -6.22 -13.13 54.25
CA PRO A 837 -6.51 -13.67 55.58
C PRO A 837 -8.00 -13.52 55.95
N GLY A 838 -8.69 -14.65 56.06
CA GLY A 838 -10.09 -14.72 56.49
C GLY A 838 -10.26 -14.59 58.02
N VAL A 839 -9.88 -13.45 58.59
CA VAL A 839 -9.91 -13.22 60.05
C VAL A 839 -11.33 -13.02 60.57
N VAL A 840 -12.13 -12.20 59.89
CA VAL A 840 -13.53 -11.89 60.24
C VAL A 840 -14.37 -11.79 58.97
N ARG A 841 -15.65 -12.17 59.02
CA ARG A 841 -16.49 -12.26 57.81
C ARG A 841 -16.76 -10.91 57.12
N TRP A 842 -16.76 -9.84 57.90
CA TRP A 842 -17.06 -8.47 57.47
C TRP A 842 -15.87 -7.69 56.90
N LEU A 843 -14.64 -8.21 57.00
CA LEU A 843 -13.42 -7.62 56.44
C LEU A 843 -12.73 -8.66 55.56
N ARG A 844 -12.57 -8.35 54.27
CA ARG A 844 -11.94 -9.24 53.29
C ARG A 844 -10.71 -8.57 52.69
N PRO A 845 -9.56 -8.60 53.38
CA PRO A 845 -8.32 -8.05 52.86
C PRO A 845 -7.65 -9.04 51.90
N VAL A 846 -7.05 -8.49 50.86
CA VAL A 846 -6.24 -9.16 49.84
C VAL A 846 -4.96 -8.34 49.70
N LEU A 847 -3.85 -8.96 50.03
CA LEU A 847 -2.50 -8.43 49.88
C LEU A 847 -1.84 -9.21 48.74
N SER A 848 -1.28 -8.54 47.74
CA SER A 848 -0.43 -9.21 46.76
C SER A 848 0.85 -8.44 46.49
N TYR A 849 1.90 -9.20 46.24
CA TYR A 849 3.19 -8.71 45.83
C TYR A 849 3.69 -9.53 44.64
N ASP A 850 3.86 -8.86 43.51
CA ASP A 850 4.38 -9.41 42.26
C ASP A 850 5.72 -8.72 41.97
N THR A 851 6.74 -9.49 41.61
CA THR A 851 8.05 -9.02 41.12
C THR A 851 8.45 -9.81 39.88
N ASN A 852 9.13 -9.15 38.95
CA ASN A 852 9.70 -9.73 37.74
C ASN A 852 11.02 -9.02 37.45
N TYR A 853 12.14 -9.77 37.42
CA TYR A 853 13.47 -9.26 37.08
C TYR A 853 14.07 -10.03 35.91
N ILE A 854 14.74 -9.28 35.03
CA ILE A 854 15.37 -9.77 33.81
C ILE A 854 16.80 -9.25 33.75
N GLU A 855 17.75 -10.12 33.42
CA GLU A 855 19.16 -9.81 33.18
C GLU A 855 19.54 -10.31 31.79
N ASP A 856 20.06 -9.42 30.94
CA ASP A 856 20.40 -9.71 29.54
C ASP A 856 21.88 -9.36 29.27
N ARG A 857 22.62 -10.37 28.80
CA ARG A 857 24.05 -10.34 28.44
C ARG A 857 24.27 -10.95 27.04
N SER A 858 23.28 -10.81 26.16
CA SER A 858 23.40 -11.17 24.75
C SER A 858 24.41 -10.25 24.03
N PRO A 859 25.06 -10.71 22.94
CA PRO A 859 26.06 -9.91 22.21
C PRO A 859 25.55 -8.53 21.76
N ALA A 860 24.27 -8.41 21.40
CA ALA A 860 23.63 -7.15 21.02
C ALA A 860 23.56 -6.09 22.14
N VAL A 861 23.77 -6.48 23.41
CA VAL A 861 23.89 -5.55 24.55
C VAL A 861 25.35 -5.13 24.77
N GLN A 862 26.32 -5.83 24.16
CA GLN A 862 27.76 -5.65 24.36
C GLN A 862 28.43 -4.81 23.27
N THR A 863 27.80 -4.62 22.11
CA THR A 863 28.35 -3.88 20.95
C THR A 863 28.43 -2.35 21.11
N GLY A 864 28.09 -1.80 22.27
CA GLY A 864 27.88 -0.36 22.47
C GLY A 864 29.06 0.46 23.01
N SER A 865 30.25 -0.11 23.21
CA SER A 865 31.45 0.61 23.68
C SER A 865 32.74 -0.13 23.31
N GLN A 866 33.88 0.56 23.42
CA GLN A 866 35.17 0.07 22.92
C GLN A 866 35.57 -1.31 23.45
N VAL A 867 36.32 -2.01 22.59
CA VAL A 867 36.96 -3.32 22.79
C VAL A 867 37.40 -3.55 24.25
N GLY A 868 36.81 -4.54 24.92
CA GLY A 868 37.52 -5.25 26.00
C GLY A 868 36.76 -5.60 27.29
N ASP A 869 35.60 -5.02 27.61
CA ASP A 869 34.91 -5.33 28.88
C ASP A 869 33.74 -6.33 28.71
N PRO A 870 33.92 -7.63 29.06
CA PRO A 870 32.90 -8.64 28.87
C PRO A 870 31.74 -8.60 29.88
N LEU A 871 31.76 -7.68 30.87
CA LEU A 871 30.86 -7.72 32.03
C LEU A 871 29.53 -6.98 31.86
N LEU A 872 29.43 -6.09 30.88
CA LEU A 872 28.23 -5.27 30.65
C LEU A 872 26.97 -6.11 30.41
N ARG A 873 25.90 -5.76 31.12
CA ARG A 873 24.56 -6.36 31.01
C ARG A 873 23.46 -5.30 31.13
N ARG A 874 22.25 -5.60 30.64
CA ARG A 874 21.03 -4.82 30.92
C ARG A 874 20.25 -5.53 32.03
N VAL A 875 19.76 -4.78 33.01
CA VAL A 875 18.93 -5.31 34.11
C VAL A 875 17.63 -4.54 34.20
N GLU A 876 16.54 -5.29 34.36
CA GLU A 876 15.19 -4.76 34.45
C GLU A 876 14.51 -5.38 35.67
N ASN A 877 13.73 -4.60 36.41
CA ASN A 877 12.87 -5.11 37.47
C ASN A 877 11.53 -4.35 37.45
N SER A 878 10.42 -5.07 37.58
CA SER A 878 9.07 -4.52 37.70
C SER A 878 8.35 -5.14 38.88
N ASN A 879 7.77 -4.31 39.75
CA ASN A 879 7.05 -4.70 40.95
C ASN A 879 5.63 -4.13 40.98
N THR A 880 4.70 -4.92 41.50
CA THR A 880 3.35 -4.47 41.87
C THR A 880 3.07 -4.88 43.30
N ARG A 881 2.76 -3.90 44.15
CA ARG A 881 2.25 -4.09 45.51
C ARG A 881 0.78 -3.68 45.51
N GLU A 882 -0.12 -4.59 45.83
CA GLU A 882 -1.56 -4.31 45.89
C GLU A 882 -2.14 -4.69 47.25
N ILE A 883 -2.95 -3.78 47.79
CA ILE A 883 -3.73 -3.93 49.01
C ILE A 883 -5.17 -3.60 48.64
N SER A 884 -5.99 -4.63 48.43
CA SER A 884 -7.43 -4.47 48.25
C SER A 884 -8.14 -4.97 49.50
N THR A 885 -9.14 -4.25 49.98
CA THR A 885 -9.99 -4.68 51.09
C THR A 885 -11.43 -4.29 50.84
N SER A 886 -12.35 -5.17 51.22
CA SER A 886 -13.78 -4.85 51.28
C SER A 886 -14.28 -4.99 52.71
N ILE A 887 -15.02 -3.98 53.15
CA ILE A 887 -15.77 -3.97 54.40
C ILE A 887 -17.24 -4.13 54.04
N SER A 888 -17.93 -5.10 54.63
CA SER A 888 -19.37 -5.34 54.40
C SER A 888 -20.21 -4.84 55.59
N PRO A 889 -20.79 -3.61 55.57
CA PRO A 889 -21.61 -3.09 56.67
C PRO A 889 -22.77 -4.02 57.05
N ARG A 890 -23.40 -4.65 56.05
CA ARG A 890 -24.46 -5.66 56.21
C ARG A 890 -24.04 -6.88 57.04
N GLN A 891 -22.75 -7.19 57.11
CA GLN A 891 -22.21 -8.29 57.92
C GLN A 891 -21.75 -7.85 59.32
N ILE A 892 -21.46 -6.56 59.51
CA ILE A 892 -21.18 -5.96 60.82
C ILE A 892 -22.48 -5.83 61.62
N PHE A 893 -23.49 -5.19 61.03
CA PHE A 893 -24.74 -4.83 61.70
C PHE A 893 -25.84 -5.88 61.51
N ARG A 894 -25.51 -7.16 61.68
CA ARG A 894 -26.52 -8.24 61.64
C ARG A 894 -27.54 -8.06 62.77
N GLU A 895 -28.78 -8.50 62.52
CA GLU A 895 -29.75 -8.65 63.59
C GLU A 895 -29.35 -9.85 64.43
N ASN A 896 -29.21 -9.65 65.74
CA ASN A 896 -29.23 -10.75 66.69
C ASN A 896 -30.69 -11.20 66.86
N THR A 897 -31.21 -11.93 65.87
CA THR A 897 -32.30 -12.87 66.15
C THR A 897 -31.73 -13.93 67.08
N SER A 898 -32.12 -13.83 68.35
CA SER A 898 -31.68 -14.72 69.43
C SER A 898 -32.16 -16.15 69.18
N GLY A 899 -31.26 -17.13 69.34
CA GLY A 899 -31.64 -18.52 69.61
C GLY A 899 -31.99 -19.38 68.39
N GLY A 900 -31.00 -19.71 67.55
CA GLY A 900 -31.10 -20.80 66.57
C GLY A 900 -29.95 -21.81 66.76
N ARG A 901 -30.19 -22.88 67.52
CA ARG A 901 -29.16 -23.89 67.85
C ARG A 901 -28.80 -24.70 66.60
N SER A 902 -27.51 -24.96 66.38
CA SER A 902 -27.02 -25.65 65.19
C SER A 902 -27.27 -27.18 65.23
N SER A 903 -28.08 -27.69 64.30
CA SER A 903 -28.16 -29.12 64.02
C SER A 903 -27.02 -29.54 63.07
N ARG A 904 -26.23 -30.53 63.47
CA ARG A 904 -25.18 -31.13 62.61
C ARG A 904 -25.80 -32.22 61.74
N GLY A 905 -26.20 -31.87 60.52
CA GLY A 905 -26.55 -32.83 59.48
C GLY A 905 -25.38 -33.74 59.12
N ARG A 906 -25.52 -35.05 59.38
CA ARG A 906 -24.49 -36.08 59.17
C ARG A 906 -24.61 -36.65 57.75
N ALA A 907 -23.84 -36.13 56.81
CA ALA A 907 -23.85 -36.59 55.41
C ALA A 907 -23.44 -38.08 55.30
N THR A 908 -24.38 -38.92 54.87
CA THR A 908 -24.14 -40.32 54.52
C THR A 908 -23.35 -40.43 53.22
N ARG A 909 -22.47 -41.43 53.16
CA ARG A 909 -21.76 -41.79 51.92
C ARG A 909 -22.75 -42.43 50.96
N ASN A 910 -22.85 -41.92 49.73
CA ASN A 910 -23.13 -42.76 48.57
C ASN A 910 -22.05 -42.54 47.52
N ARG A 911 -21.36 -43.63 47.16
CA ARG A 911 -20.40 -43.66 46.06
C ARG A 911 -21.15 -44.10 44.82
N ALA A 912 -21.32 -43.21 43.84
CA ALA A 912 -21.57 -43.64 42.48
C ALA A 912 -20.31 -44.34 41.94
N ARG A 913 -20.50 -45.43 41.22
CA ARG A 913 -19.45 -46.18 40.51
C ARG A 913 -19.95 -46.40 39.09
N ASP A 914 -19.00 -46.32 38.16
CA ASP A 914 -19.11 -46.65 36.74
C ASP A 914 -20.02 -45.72 35.91
N GLU A 915 -19.40 -45.00 34.98
CA GLU A 915 -19.73 -45.19 33.56
C GLU A 915 -18.57 -44.75 32.64
N GLN A 916 -18.09 -45.70 31.84
CA GLN A 916 -17.50 -45.48 30.53
C GLN A 916 -18.25 -46.42 29.58
N ILE A 917 -18.64 -45.93 28.40
CA ILE A 917 -18.55 -46.60 27.06
C ILE A 917 -19.65 -46.08 26.10
N ARG A 918 -19.21 -45.52 24.94
CA ARG A 918 -19.94 -45.34 23.65
C ARG A 918 -21.14 -44.35 23.64
N ASN A 919 -21.54 -43.74 22.51
CA ASN A 919 -20.93 -43.63 21.17
C ASN A 919 -21.45 -42.37 20.41
N LYS A 920 -20.66 -41.90 19.43
CA LYS A 920 -21.05 -41.29 18.13
C LYS A 920 -22.38 -40.48 18.04
N GLY A 921 -22.25 -39.15 18.13
CA GLY A 921 -22.39 -38.16 17.04
C GLY A 921 -23.63 -38.11 16.11
N ASN A 922 -24.05 -36.86 15.80
CA ASN A 922 -24.43 -36.46 14.44
C ASN A 922 -24.13 -34.97 14.18
N THR A 923 -24.30 -34.52 12.92
CA THR A 923 -23.65 -33.37 12.28
C THR A 923 -24.63 -32.27 11.83
N GLN A 924 -24.22 -30.99 11.87
CA GLN A 924 -24.53 -29.89 10.92
C GLN A 924 -23.61 -28.68 11.28
N ARG A 925 -22.74 -28.16 10.39
CA ARG A 925 -22.98 -27.08 9.38
C ARG A 925 -23.70 -25.86 9.98
N GLY A 926 -23.20 -24.61 9.92
CA GLY A 926 -21.93 -24.03 9.42
C GLY A 926 -22.06 -22.48 9.40
N GLY A 927 -20.98 -21.70 9.31
CA GLY A 927 -21.09 -20.23 9.21
C GLY A 927 -19.94 -19.41 9.79
N GLU A 928 -19.45 -18.46 9.00
CA GLU A 928 -18.35 -17.52 9.28
C GLU A 928 -18.87 -16.07 9.08
N VAL A 929 -18.20 -14.97 9.48
CA VAL A 929 -16.75 -14.72 9.66
C VAL A 929 -16.49 -13.77 10.87
N THR A 930 -15.33 -13.10 10.89
CA THR A 930 -14.95 -11.87 11.63
C THR A 930 -14.79 -11.88 13.16
N ASP A 931 -13.52 -11.73 13.57
CA ASP A 931 -13.02 -11.01 14.75
C ASP A 931 -12.86 -9.50 14.35
N PRO A 932 -12.62 -8.49 15.23
CA PRO A 932 -12.54 -8.50 16.70
C PRO A 932 -13.38 -7.41 17.43
N THR A 933 -13.65 -7.58 18.74
CA THR A 933 -13.25 -6.62 19.81
C THR A 933 -13.77 -6.95 21.22
N GLN A 934 -12.88 -6.72 22.20
CA GLN A 934 -13.11 -6.19 23.57
C GLN A 934 -13.90 -6.96 24.67
N GLU A 935 -13.50 -6.58 25.88
CA GLU A 935 -13.80 -7.03 27.24
C GLU A 935 -15.29 -7.18 27.61
N GLY A 936 -15.63 -8.13 28.50
CA GLY A 936 -16.99 -8.19 29.06
C GLY A 936 -17.22 -9.19 30.20
N LYS A 937 -17.40 -8.68 31.41
CA LYS A 937 -17.53 -9.41 32.68
C LYS A 937 -18.81 -10.29 32.81
N THR A 938 -18.61 -11.42 33.46
CA THR A 938 -19.54 -12.17 34.34
C THR A 938 -20.78 -11.43 34.89
N GLY A 939 -21.93 -12.11 34.94
CA GLY A 939 -23.00 -11.78 35.90
C GLY A 939 -24.37 -12.46 35.68
N GLN A 940 -24.63 -13.59 36.36
CA GLN A 940 -26.00 -14.01 36.71
C GLN A 940 -26.37 -13.47 38.10
N PRO A 941 -27.65 -13.17 38.33
CA PRO A 941 -28.46 -13.94 39.28
C PRO A 941 -29.84 -14.32 38.67
N GLY A 942 -30.64 -15.25 39.21
CA GLY A 942 -30.49 -16.07 40.41
C GLY A 942 -31.74 -15.96 41.30
N ASP A 943 -32.70 -16.87 41.12
CA ASP A 943 -33.99 -16.90 41.85
C ASP A 943 -34.15 -18.11 42.79
N ALA A 944 -35.13 -18.03 43.71
CA ALA A 944 -35.15 -18.72 45.01
C ALA A 944 -36.41 -19.57 45.28
N ALA A 945 -36.69 -19.84 46.58
CA ALA A 945 -37.86 -20.49 47.21
C ALA A 945 -37.93 -22.05 47.19
N ASP A 946 -38.54 -22.78 48.15
CA ASP A 946 -38.94 -22.50 49.57
C ASP A 946 -39.30 -23.82 50.32
N GLY A 947 -39.29 -23.79 51.68
CA GLY A 947 -40.00 -24.72 52.63
C GLY A 947 -39.57 -26.21 52.75
N GLU A 948 -40.12 -27.05 53.66
CA GLU A 948 -40.37 -26.93 55.14
C GLU A 948 -40.71 -28.34 55.76
N GLY A 949 -40.61 -28.54 57.09
CA GLY A 949 -41.00 -29.78 57.86
C GLY A 949 -39.84 -30.72 58.29
N GLN A 950 -39.53 -31.00 59.58
CA GLN A 950 -40.23 -31.75 60.68
C GLN A 950 -40.21 -33.30 60.52
N ASP A 951 -39.91 -34.18 61.50
CA ASP A 951 -39.78 -34.11 62.98
C ASP A 951 -38.85 -35.22 63.61
N GLY A 952 -38.54 -35.12 64.92
CA GLY A 952 -38.16 -36.22 65.85
C GLY A 952 -36.67 -36.44 66.18
N GLU A 953 -36.22 -36.77 67.41
CA GLU A 953 -36.87 -36.92 68.74
C GLU A 953 -35.80 -36.94 69.88
N SER A 954 -36.23 -36.83 71.15
CA SER A 954 -35.50 -36.98 72.45
C SER A 954 -34.53 -35.86 72.89
N GLY A 955 -34.46 -35.46 74.18
CA GLY A 955 -35.26 -35.85 75.36
C GLY A 955 -34.93 -34.95 76.59
N GLU A 956 -35.82 -34.96 77.59
CA GLU A 956 -35.76 -34.21 78.87
C GLU A 956 -34.59 -34.71 79.78
N THR A 957 -34.16 -34.05 80.87
CA THR A 957 -34.88 -33.31 81.94
C THR A 957 -34.02 -32.22 82.62
N GLY A 958 -34.66 -31.30 83.37
CA GLY A 958 -33.99 -30.44 84.37
C GLY A 958 -34.65 -29.07 84.58
N ASP A 959 -35.49 -28.95 85.60
CA ASP A 959 -36.33 -27.77 85.90
C ASP A 959 -35.59 -26.56 86.51
N GLY A 960 -36.23 -25.39 86.44
CA GLY A 960 -35.87 -24.16 87.16
C GLY A 960 -36.89 -23.03 86.92
N GLU A 961 -37.49 -22.50 87.98
CA GLU A 961 -38.73 -21.69 87.96
C GLU A 961 -38.64 -20.27 87.37
N GLU A 962 -39.83 -19.72 87.04
CA GLU A 962 -40.07 -18.41 86.40
C GLU A 962 -40.00 -17.20 87.35
N THR A 963 -39.98 -15.99 86.77
CA THR A 963 -40.84 -14.86 87.23
C THR A 963 -40.92 -13.75 86.17
N GLU A 964 -42.12 -13.27 85.85
CA GLU A 964 -42.38 -12.22 84.83
C GLU A 964 -42.34 -10.77 85.36
N GLY A 965 -42.09 -9.80 84.46
CA GLY A 965 -42.32 -8.37 84.69
C GLY A 965 -42.13 -7.49 83.44
N THR A 966 -43.13 -6.67 83.07
CA THR A 966 -43.18 -5.92 81.78
C THR A 966 -42.93 -4.40 81.90
N LYS A 967 -42.19 -3.78 80.95
CA LYS A 967 -42.61 -2.62 80.07
C LYS A 967 -41.52 -1.66 79.52
N ARG A 968 -41.77 -1.25 78.25
CA ARG A 968 -41.43 0.01 77.52
C ARG A 968 -39.98 0.26 77.01
N PRO A 969 -39.83 0.86 75.79
CA PRO A 969 -38.54 0.90 75.07
C PRO A 969 -37.68 2.14 75.38
N GLY A 970 -36.36 1.96 75.25
CA GLY A 970 -35.34 3.00 75.35
C GLY A 970 -34.37 2.98 74.17
N LEU A 971 -33.10 3.35 74.43
CA LEU A 971 -31.97 3.51 73.49
C LEU A 971 -31.84 2.53 72.30
N GLY A 972 -32.42 1.33 72.39
CA GLY A 972 -32.48 0.36 71.29
C GLY A 972 -33.13 0.91 70.01
N ASP A 973 -34.14 1.79 70.09
CA ASP A 973 -34.82 2.29 68.88
C ASP A 973 -33.92 3.19 68.01
N LEU A 974 -33.03 3.99 68.63
CA LEU A 974 -32.03 4.78 67.90
C LEU A 974 -30.95 3.87 67.27
N TRP A 975 -30.54 2.81 67.98
CA TRP A 975 -29.64 1.78 67.45
C TRP A 975 -30.27 1.01 66.28
N ASN A 976 -31.57 0.71 66.35
CA ASN A 976 -32.35 0.09 65.28
C ASN A 976 -32.53 1.03 64.06
N GLY A 977 -32.43 2.35 64.24
CA GLY A 977 -32.35 3.32 63.15
C GLY A 977 -30.97 3.33 62.49
N PHE A 978 -29.91 3.44 63.29
CA PHE A 978 -28.52 3.45 62.81
C PHE A 978 -28.12 2.15 62.10
N THR A 979 -28.53 0.99 62.61
CA THR A 979 -28.28 -0.31 61.97
C THR A 979 -28.98 -0.45 60.61
N ARG A 980 -30.22 0.05 60.48
CA ARG A 980 -30.92 0.12 59.18
C ARG A 980 -30.19 1.04 58.19
N PHE A 981 -29.76 2.23 58.65
CA PHE A 981 -28.94 3.13 57.83
C PHE A 981 -27.60 2.48 57.41
N ALA A 982 -26.86 1.88 58.33
CA ALA A 982 -25.58 1.25 58.01
C ALA A 982 -25.72 0.06 57.03
N ARG A 983 -26.81 -0.72 57.10
CA ARG A 983 -27.10 -1.81 56.15
C ARG A 983 -27.47 -1.33 54.73
N SER A 984 -27.91 -0.08 54.59
CA SER A 984 -28.25 0.48 53.27
C SER A 984 -27.03 0.60 52.36
N PHE A 985 -25.83 0.80 52.93
CA PHE A 985 -24.60 0.76 52.17
C PHE A 985 -24.25 -0.66 51.71
N GLY A 986 -23.71 -0.74 50.48
CA GLY A 986 -23.03 -1.92 49.96
C GLY A 986 -21.66 -2.12 50.59
N ASP A 987 -20.83 -2.95 49.96
CA ASP A 987 -19.45 -3.16 50.42
C ASP A 987 -18.63 -1.89 50.17
N LEU A 988 -18.05 -1.31 51.23
CA LEU A 988 -17.04 -0.26 51.10
C LEU A 988 -15.73 -0.93 50.68
N ARG A 989 -15.26 -0.62 49.47
CA ARG A 989 -14.03 -1.16 48.91
C ARG A 989 -12.94 -0.10 48.89
N TYR A 990 -11.73 -0.52 49.23
CA TYR A 990 -10.52 0.27 49.11
C TYR A 990 -9.46 -0.56 48.41
N THR A 991 -8.84 -0.01 47.36
CA THR A 991 -7.72 -0.63 46.65
C THR A 991 -6.57 0.37 46.55
N TYR A 992 -5.43 0.02 47.12
CA TYR A 992 -4.15 0.68 46.94
C TYR A 992 -3.27 -0.19 46.04
N ARG A 993 -2.66 0.41 45.02
CA ARG A 993 -1.70 -0.26 44.14
C ARG A 993 -0.49 0.63 43.87
N ASP A 994 0.69 0.13 44.24
CA ASP A 994 2.01 0.73 44.04
C ASP A 994 2.75 -0.11 42.99
N ASN A 995 2.72 0.38 41.74
CA ASN A 995 3.40 -0.20 40.59
C ASN A 995 4.73 0.52 40.42
N ARG A 996 5.84 -0.20 40.27
CA ARG A 996 7.17 0.39 40.08
C ARG A 996 7.96 -0.40 39.05
N SER A 997 8.81 0.27 38.28
CA SER A 997 9.71 -0.38 37.32
C SER A 997 11.05 0.33 37.24
N SER A 998 12.09 -0.41 36.87
CA SER A 998 13.37 0.15 36.44
C SER A 998 14.00 -0.67 35.32
N ARG A 999 14.71 0.03 34.43
CA ARG A 999 15.62 -0.53 33.44
C ARG A 999 16.93 0.24 33.53
N PHE A 1000 18.01 -0.49 33.75
CA PHE A 1000 19.39 0.01 33.75
C PHE A 1000 20.19 -0.73 32.67
N SER A 1001 20.83 0.01 31.78
CA SER A 1001 21.74 -0.52 30.76
C SER A 1001 23.19 -0.40 31.23
N ARG A 1002 24.10 -1.22 30.67
CA ARG A 1002 25.56 -1.17 30.94
C ARG A 1002 25.97 -1.41 32.41
N VAL A 1003 25.24 -2.25 33.13
CA VAL A 1003 25.61 -2.61 34.51
C VAL A 1003 26.77 -3.62 34.50
N GLY A 1004 27.82 -3.34 35.28
CA GLY A 1004 29.02 -4.19 35.35
C GLY A 1004 28.76 -5.50 36.13
N ASP A 1005 28.22 -5.41 37.33
CA ASP A 1005 27.96 -6.56 38.22
C ASP A 1005 26.49 -6.98 38.30
N ARG A 1006 26.22 -8.18 38.83
CA ARG A 1006 24.84 -8.61 39.09
C ARG A 1006 24.26 -7.84 40.29
N PRO A 1007 23.10 -7.17 40.15
CA PRO A 1007 22.41 -6.52 41.28
C PRO A 1007 22.12 -7.46 42.46
N THR A 1008 21.95 -6.90 43.65
CA THR A 1008 21.66 -7.65 44.87
C THR A 1008 20.35 -8.45 44.77
N LEU A 1009 20.18 -9.48 45.60
CA LEU A 1009 18.90 -10.17 45.73
C LEU A 1009 17.74 -9.24 46.15
N GLN A 1010 18.04 -8.15 46.87
CA GLN A 1010 17.03 -7.16 47.27
C GLN A 1010 16.52 -6.36 46.08
N TYR A 1011 17.38 -6.00 45.12
CA TYR A 1011 16.95 -5.44 43.84
C TYR A 1011 16.19 -6.47 43.00
N GLN A 1012 16.75 -7.67 42.83
CA GLN A 1012 16.17 -8.75 42.04
C GLN A 1012 14.74 -9.13 42.49
N PHE A 1013 14.51 -9.25 43.80
CA PHE A 1013 13.18 -9.49 44.37
C PHE A 1013 12.35 -8.22 44.61
N GLY A 1014 12.84 -7.02 44.27
CA GLY A 1014 12.05 -5.78 44.31
C GLY A 1014 11.83 -5.15 45.70
N PHE A 1015 12.61 -5.57 46.68
CA PHE A 1015 12.59 -4.99 48.04
C PHE A 1015 13.38 -3.69 48.14
N GLN A 1016 14.33 -3.44 47.24
CA GLN A 1016 15.08 -2.18 47.14
C GLN A 1016 14.25 -1.09 46.44
N GLU A 1017 14.39 0.16 46.88
CA GLU A 1017 13.80 1.31 46.19
C GLU A 1017 14.61 1.72 44.97
N PHE A 1018 13.92 1.90 43.84
CA PHE A 1018 14.50 2.21 42.53
C PHE A 1018 15.26 3.55 42.46
N ASP A 1019 15.02 4.46 43.40
CA ASP A 1019 15.65 5.78 43.49
C ASP A 1019 17.03 5.75 44.19
N ARG A 1020 17.53 4.58 44.62
CA ARG A 1020 18.87 4.43 45.23
C ARG A 1020 19.81 3.67 44.29
N GLY A 1021 20.64 4.44 43.59
CA GLY A 1021 21.44 4.02 42.45
C GLY A 1021 22.23 2.73 42.63
N LEU A 1022 22.03 1.80 41.68
CA LEU A 1022 22.97 0.72 41.41
C LEU A 1022 24.26 1.35 40.89
N GLN A 1023 25.37 1.17 41.60
CA GLN A 1023 26.65 1.73 41.19
C GLN A 1023 27.23 0.95 39.99
N ILE A 1024 27.67 1.69 38.98
CA ILE A 1024 28.39 1.15 37.82
C ILE A 1024 29.88 1.34 38.07
N PRO A 1025 30.72 0.29 37.94
CA PRO A 1025 32.16 0.47 37.88
C PRO A 1025 32.53 1.30 36.63
N GLY A 1026 32.97 2.54 36.84
CA GLY A 1026 33.75 3.29 35.83
C GLY A 1026 33.02 4.00 34.68
N SER A 1027 31.71 4.27 34.73
CA SER A 1027 31.07 5.10 33.69
C SER A 1027 29.92 6.00 34.16
N ASN A 1028 29.77 7.15 33.49
CA ASN A 1028 28.74 8.18 33.75
C ASN A 1028 27.55 8.12 32.76
N LEU A 1029 27.43 7.07 31.95
CA LEU A 1029 26.39 6.95 30.91
C LEU A 1029 25.40 5.84 31.28
N ILE A 1030 24.29 6.25 31.91
CA ILE A 1030 23.17 5.36 32.22
C ILE A 1030 21.91 5.85 31.52
N GLU A 1031 21.36 4.99 30.67
CA GLU A 1031 20.03 5.18 30.09
C GLU A 1031 18.98 4.68 31.12
N ASP A 1032 18.80 5.49 32.16
CA ASP A 1032 17.92 5.18 33.29
C ASP A 1032 16.47 5.44 32.94
N ASN A 1033 15.68 4.37 32.93
CA ASN A 1033 14.24 4.42 32.81
C ASN A 1033 13.61 3.84 34.09
N THR A 1034 13.26 4.71 35.05
CA THR A 1034 12.52 4.33 36.26
C THR A 1034 11.09 4.86 36.21
N SER A 1035 10.14 4.12 36.77
CA SER A 1035 8.78 4.61 36.96
C SER A 1035 8.18 4.12 38.29
N ALA A 1036 7.30 4.93 38.87
CA ALA A 1036 6.53 4.59 40.05
C ALA A 1036 5.13 5.23 39.96
N THR A 1037 4.09 4.41 40.03
CA THR A 1037 2.68 4.81 39.95
C THR A 1037 1.94 4.34 41.19
N PHE A 1038 1.49 5.30 41.99
CA PHE A 1038 0.75 5.09 43.22
C PHE A 1038 -0.72 5.39 42.99
N SER A 1039 -1.58 4.38 43.04
CA SER A 1039 -3.01 4.52 42.83
C SER A 1039 -3.81 4.12 44.07
N ASN A 1040 -4.85 4.89 44.35
CA ASN A 1040 -5.80 4.68 45.43
C ASN A 1040 -7.21 4.76 44.82
N ARG A 1041 -8.04 3.74 45.03
CA ARG A 1041 -9.47 3.79 44.71
C ARG A 1041 -10.28 3.44 45.95
N PHE A 1042 -11.28 4.26 46.23
CA PHE A 1042 -12.37 3.94 47.14
C PHE A 1042 -13.65 3.84 46.32
N ASP A 1043 -14.46 2.81 46.53
CA ASP A 1043 -15.81 2.73 45.98
C ASP A 1043 -16.79 2.17 47.02
N THR A 1044 -18.03 2.66 46.97
CA THR A 1044 -19.13 2.18 47.80
C THR A 1044 -20.45 2.46 47.10
N SER A 1045 -21.47 1.69 47.42
CA SER A 1045 -22.83 1.91 46.95
C SER A 1045 -23.76 2.22 48.12
N TRP A 1046 -24.81 3.00 47.89
CA TRP A 1046 -25.81 3.38 48.88
C TRP A 1046 -27.22 3.10 48.37
N ASN A 1047 -27.87 2.12 49.01
CA ASN A 1047 -29.18 1.61 48.63
C ASN A 1047 -30.14 1.74 49.83
N PRO A 1048 -30.61 2.97 50.17
CA PRO A 1048 -31.52 3.23 51.28
C PRO A 1048 -32.91 2.60 51.10
N THR A 1049 -33.29 2.31 49.86
CA THR A 1049 -34.54 1.62 49.50
C THR A 1049 -34.26 0.58 48.41
N GLN A 1050 -35.26 -0.24 48.06
CA GLN A 1050 -35.21 -1.12 46.88
C GLN A 1050 -35.39 -0.35 45.54
N THR A 1051 -35.45 0.98 45.60
CA THR A 1051 -35.84 1.88 44.50
C THR A 1051 -34.84 3.01 44.26
N PHE A 1052 -33.75 3.07 45.05
CA PHE A 1052 -32.72 4.10 44.91
C PHE A 1052 -31.35 3.45 45.11
N TYR A 1053 -30.47 3.69 44.16
CA TYR A 1053 -29.10 3.21 44.10
C TYR A 1053 -28.19 4.41 43.82
N LEU A 1054 -27.23 4.66 44.69
CA LEU A 1054 -26.15 5.63 44.45
C LEU A 1054 -24.81 4.91 44.58
N ASP A 1055 -24.14 4.69 43.46
CA ASP A 1055 -22.72 4.32 43.44
C ASP A 1055 -21.87 5.57 43.50
N THR A 1056 -20.83 5.55 44.34
CA THR A 1056 -19.82 6.61 44.39
C THR A 1056 -18.42 6.02 44.46
N ALA A 1057 -17.50 6.61 43.69
CA ALA A 1057 -16.10 6.27 43.73
C ALA A 1057 -15.20 7.51 43.77
N TYR A 1058 -14.05 7.34 44.42
CA TYR A 1058 -12.93 8.26 44.40
C TYR A 1058 -11.72 7.50 43.86
N ALA A 1059 -11.06 8.03 42.84
CA ALA A 1059 -9.79 7.49 42.36
C ALA A 1059 -8.71 8.57 42.31
N ARG A 1060 -7.50 8.23 42.76
CA ARG A 1060 -6.32 9.09 42.67
C ARG A 1060 -5.12 8.27 42.23
N SER A 1061 -4.48 8.66 41.13
CA SER A 1061 -3.22 8.12 40.64
C SER A 1061 -2.12 9.19 40.72
N VAL A 1062 -0.91 8.79 41.08
CA VAL A 1062 0.30 9.62 40.99
C VAL A 1062 1.37 8.81 40.29
N SER A 1063 1.61 9.10 39.01
CA SER A 1063 2.76 8.56 38.28
C SER A 1063 3.97 9.47 38.44
N ARG A 1064 5.14 8.85 38.43
CA ARG A 1064 6.45 9.48 38.33
C ARG A 1064 7.26 8.64 37.36
N SER A 1065 7.95 9.26 36.42
CA SER A 1065 8.89 8.58 35.55
C SER A 1065 10.15 9.40 35.36
N VAL A 1066 11.30 8.75 35.46
CA VAL A 1066 12.57 9.30 35.00
C VAL A 1066 12.91 8.58 33.70
N ARG A 1067 13.17 9.33 32.64
CA ARG A 1067 13.73 8.82 31.38
C ARG A 1067 14.86 9.74 30.94
N ASN A 1068 16.06 9.23 30.75
CA ASN A 1068 17.22 9.97 30.24
C ASN A 1068 17.41 11.32 30.96
N SER A 1069 17.42 11.26 32.30
CA SER A 1069 17.47 12.40 33.25
C SER A 1069 16.26 13.35 33.26
N SER A 1070 15.36 13.29 32.29
CA SER A 1070 14.07 14.01 32.33
C SER A 1070 13.13 13.39 33.36
N ARG A 1071 12.40 14.22 34.11
CA ARG A 1071 11.51 13.80 35.21
C ARG A 1071 10.08 14.27 34.95
N THR A 1072 9.20 13.33 34.65
CA THR A 1072 7.75 13.57 34.49
C THR A 1072 7.01 13.10 35.73
N LYS A 1073 5.99 13.85 36.14
CA LYS A 1073 5.08 13.49 37.23
C LYS A 1073 3.67 13.87 36.81
N THR A 1074 2.75 12.91 36.84
CA THR A 1074 1.33 13.13 36.56
C THR A 1074 0.49 12.78 37.78
N LEU A 1075 -0.50 13.61 38.09
CA LEU A 1075 -1.49 13.44 39.13
C LEU A 1075 -2.86 13.39 38.47
N ASP A 1076 -3.49 12.22 38.49
CA ASP A 1076 -4.88 12.04 38.08
C ASP A 1076 -5.77 11.93 39.31
N VAL A 1077 -6.83 12.72 39.34
CA VAL A 1077 -7.90 12.63 40.34
C VAL A 1077 -9.23 12.49 39.62
N THR A 1078 -9.96 11.41 39.90
CA THR A 1078 -11.34 11.24 39.47
C THR A 1078 -12.24 11.37 40.70
N TRP A 1079 -12.86 12.54 40.85
CA TRP A 1079 -13.83 12.84 41.90
C TRP A 1079 -14.65 14.10 41.56
N PRO A 1080 -15.98 14.09 41.77
CA PRO A 1080 -16.78 12.92 42.12
C PRO A 1080 -17.00 12.02 40.89
N ASP A 1081 -17.02 10.70 41.13
CA ASP A 1081 -17.45 9.66 40.19
C ASP A 1081 -18.74 9.09 40.79
N LEU A 1082 -19.89 9.40 40.19
CA LEU A 1082 -21.23 9.14 40.72
C LEU A 1082 -22.09 8.46 39.65
N SER A 1083 -22.82 7.43 40.05
CA SER A 1083 -23.93 6.88 39.28
C SER A 1083 -25.15 6.80 40.19
N VAL A 1084 -26.25 7.42 39.79
CA VAL A 1084 -27.55 7.33 40.44
C VAL A 1084 -28.46 6.52 39.53
N ASN A 1085 -29.13 5.50 40.09
CA ASN A 1085 -30.30 4.92 39.47
C ASN A 1085 -31.49 4.99 40.45
N VAL A 1086 -32.61 5.54 40.00
CA VAL A 1086 -33.86 5.59 40.75
C VAL A 1086 -34.91 4.80 39.99
N ASP A 1087 -35.17 3.58 40.44
CA ASP A 1087 -36.16 2.67 39.87
C ASP A 1087 -37.50 2.80 40.59
N GLY A 1088 -38.61 2.69 39.86
CA GLY A 1088 -39.94 2.68 40.46
C GLY A 1088 -40.49 4.08 40.77
N LEU A 1089 -40.13 5.08 39.96
CA LEU A 1089 -40.62 6.46 40.12
C LEU A 1089 -42.15 6.54 39.98
N GLU A 1090 -42.80 5.59 39.29
CA GLU A 1090 -44.26 5.47 39.25
C GLU A 1090 -44.89 5.24 40.62
N LYS A 1091 -44.12 4.83 41.64
CA LYS A 1091 -44.63 4.70 43.03
C LYS A 1091 -44.68 6.05 43.74
N TRP A 1092 -44.03 7.09 43.23
CA TRP A 1092 -44.10 8.44 43.78
C TRP A 1092 -45.37 9.14 43.29
N ARG A 1093 -46.08 9.82 44.21
CA ARG A 1093 -47.39 10.46 43.96
C ARG A 1093 -47.45 11.36 42.71
N LEU A 1094 -46.32 11.92 42.29
CA LEU A 1094 -46.22 12.77 41.10
C LEU A 1094 -46.39 11.98 39.78
N PHE A 1095 -45.85 10.75 39.71
CA PHE A 1095 -45.79 9.95 38.48
C PHE A 1095 -46.76 8.76 38.47
N GLN A 1096 -47.40 8.43 39.61
CA GLN A 1096 -48.42 7.37 39.80
C GLN A 1096 -49.56 7.32 38.77
N ARG A 1097 -49.80 8.39 38.00
CA ARG A 1097 -50.86 8.46 36.98
C ARG A 1097 -50.35 8.41 35.53
N TRP A 1098 -49.05 8.52 35.30
CA TRP A 1098 -48.48 8.81 33.97
C TRP A 1098 -47.50 7.74 33.46
N ALA A 1099 -46.98 6.86 34.32
CA ALA A 1099 -46.11 5.75 33.94
C ALA A 1099 -46.51 4.45 34.67
N LYS A 1100 -46.29 3.28 34.06
CA LYS A 1100 -46.49 1.95 34.69
C LYS A 1100 -45.21 1.34 35.27
N THR A 1101 -44.07 1.75 34.73
CA THR A 1101 -42.71 1.45 35.18
C THR A 1101 -41.84 2.63 34.74
N SER A 1102 -41.08 3.23 35.64
CA SER A 1102 -40.15 4.31 35.31
C SER A 1102 -38.88 4.26 36.15
N SER A 1103 -37.75 4.36 35.46
CA SER A 1103 -36.42 4.48 36.03
C SER A 1103 -35.73 5.73 35.52
N VAL A 1104 -34.90 6.35 36.35
CA VAL A 1104 -34.00 7.45 35.94
C VAL A 1104 -32.59 7.10 36.36
N ASN A 1105 -31.74 6.89 35.35
CA ASN A 1105 -30.30 6.72 35.49
C ASN A 1105 -29.57 8.02 35.15
N GLY A 1106 -28.63 8.43 35.99
CA GLY A 1106 -27.78 9.59 35.76
C GLY A 1106 -26.38 9.35 36.28
N SER A 1107 -25.37 9.55 35.43
CA SER A 1107 -23.95 9.41 35.79
C SER A 1107 -23.22 10.72 35.64
N PHE A 1108 -22.39 11.07 36.63
CA PHE A 1108 -21.51 12.23 36.60
C PHE A 1108 -20.10 11.82 37.00
N ARG A 1109 -19.12 12.03 36.12
CA ARG A 1109 -17.71 11.73 36.39
C ARG A 1109 -16.85 12.93 36.05
N ARG A 1110 -16.16 13.47 37.06
CA ARG A 1110 -15.15 14.51 36.90
C ARG A 1110 -13.75 13.91 37.01
N GLN A 1111 -12.95 14.03 35.97
CA GLN A 1111 -11.52 13.71 35.97
C GLN A 1111 -10.70 15.01 35.92
N THR A 1112 -9.53 15.03 36.56
CA THR A 1112 -8.60 16.16 36.56
C THR A 1112 -7.19 15.61 36.56
N THR A 1113 -6.41 15.97 35.54
CA THR A 1113 -5.03 15.55 35.31
C THR A 1113 -4.11 16.76 35.46
N ARG A 1114 -2.96 16.60 36.10
CA ARG A 1114 -1.95 17.66 36.34
C ARG A 1114 -0.53 17.12 36.29
#